data_AF-A0A7S4UX85-F1
#
_entry.id   AF-A0A7S4UX85-F1
#
_cell.length_a   1.000
_cell.length_b   1.000
_cell.length_c   1.000
_cell.angle_alpha   90.00
_cell.angle_beta   90.00
_cell.angle_gamma   90.00
#
_symmetry.space_group_name_H-M   'P 1'
#
loop_
_entity.id
_entity.type
_entity.pdbx_description
1 polymer ?
#
loop_
_entity_poly.entity_id
_entity_poly.type
_entity_poly.pdbx_seq_one_letter_code
_entity_poly.pdbx_strand_id
1 'polypeptide(L)'
;MITIHDGESSKLTQWMVKTSNTKTSLKLMGENPMDSERVETGLTDFSAESLVENAKKSHNAKSFGPAKQRGEERRWIYAKNWKNWPEKITISTVKDDSEEVSHLCGEYIRAKCRQTINQSAMWIKSGSKDDQKLYLLIKPCTNRIGPDTAIISTSISHADSSCVLATLPRNWQPCDALNPKNHTLTDVSTMNWVPLDVKCYFSVSNVEVASPEKSPDVLVTVKGLRKADVVMLCRNDGSSKNTVQLNVTQGQKAQQTVRVFNSLCVAPILKYAAGNGLKYDLSPESPWVDISPPAGVIFGCCDTTIPPRPTESWVFDQERGTWERQSEPGASRRYYLALRDAPEPFQMWLDKKSSEVTVKCYPEVAAHQASRGLIEGRGSDVKNEISVRFRLADLTQQTDPVVDPFRVSNCDSEEMTSVSLKEPYKLYERQQKAVTKMCSIEDGNTLFEELEMSEQEMPGSAGWSLIAKATRETKISGGVIADAIGAGKTVISIAIIVRGIEKARHSRSFPNQSSATLVVVPPGLIDQWKSEIRKFAPSMKVISVYDYGSIGKIRVKDMIEADVVICPVDILESEGYMDNVVRKAEKNKKIYTPKLPKYTGQQEKNGADGVWIPSSSADPYGGANNPNNQKRRNESAYYTYVYLNSVEKLRKMEVDKQDKGLPLEFFEWERIIVDEIHESLCTTKDELKLAKEFSSENDSGFFQEKNRRAGRELLGITQKDVRRRPLLYRRAIFGLTGTPLLDSSSRVIELANLMGNTYVIGLSSHWRKLERESCRDIFLHNYLEPKQSR
;
A
#
# COMPACT_ATOMS: atom_id res chain seq x y z
N MET A 1 -23.50 40.97 24.82
CA MET A 1 -22.21 41.56 25.25
C MET A 1 -21.55 40.54 26.17
N ILE A 2 -20.36 40.04 25.81
CA ILE A 2 -19.58 39.14 26.67
C ILE A 2 -18.55 40.02 27.37
N THR A 3 -18.67 40.19 28.68
CA THR A 3 -17.70 40.93 29.49
C THR A 3 -16.67 39.94 30.03
N ILE A 4 -15.39 40.19 29.74
CA ILE A 4 -14.26 39.33 30.10
C ILE A 4 -13.76 39.73 31.50
N HIS A 5 -13.56 38.74 32.39
CA HIS A 5 -13.01 38.94 33.73
C HIS A 5 -11.94 37.88 34.06
N ASP A 6 -10.92 38.29 34.83
CA ASP A 6 -9.85 37.41 35.34
C ASP A 6 -10.29 36.66 36.61
N GLY A 7 -10.07 35.34 36.69
CA GLY A 7 -10.35 34.54 37.92
C GLY A 7 -10.32 33.02 37.77
N GLU A 8 -10.03 32.30 38.87
CA GLU A 8 -9.97 30.82 38.94
C GLU A 8 -11.37 30.16 38.77
N SER A 9 -11.43 29.17 37.88
CA SER A 9 -12.65 28.43 37.51
C SER A 9 -12.98 27.32 38.51
N SER A 10 -14.17 27.40 39.13
CA SER A 10 -14.74 26.29 39.92
C SER A 10 -16.16 25.88 39.53
N LYS A 11 -16.74 26.42 38.45
CA LYS A 11 -18.09 26.00 38.01
C LYS A 11 -18.13 25.72 36.52
N LEU A 12 -18.46 24.46 36.18
CA LEU A 12 -18.87 24.02 34.85
C LEU A 12 -20.02 24.93 34.36
N THR A 13 -19.92 25.38 33.11
CA THR A 13 -21.00 26.12 32.42
C THR A 13 -22.26 25.27 32.42
N GLN A 14 -23.25 25.64 33.24
CA GLN A 14 -24.54 24.96 33.26
C GLN A 14 -25.49 25.69 32.32
N TRP A 15 -25.94 24.97 31.30
CA TRP A 15 -27.03 25.40 30.44
C TRP A 15 -28.35 24.88 31.04
N MET A 16 -29.37 25.73 31.14
CA MET A 16 -30.73 25.29 31.44
C MET A 16 -31.64 25.51 30.23
N VAL A 17 -32.53 24.55 30.00
CA VAL A 17 -33.60 24.68 29.01
C VAL A 17 -34.68 25.61 29.61
N LYS A 18 -34.98 26.72 28.93
CA LYS A 18 -35.92 27.77 29.36
C LYS A 18 -37.36 27.24 29.49
N THR A 19 -37.73 26.30 28.64
CA THR A 19 -39.07 25.69 28.57
C THR A 19 -38.89 24.18 28.40
N SER A 20 -39.61 23.35 29.17
CA SER A 20 -39.63 21.89 28.98
C SER A 20 -39.85 21.55 27.51
N ASN A 21 -39.18 20.52 26.96
CA ASN A 21 -39.37 20.07 25.56
C ASN A 21 -40.85 20.07 25.19
N THR A 22 -41.31 21.08 24.45
CA THR A 22 -42.67 21.11 23.92
C THR A 22 -42.66 20.41 22.58
N LYS A 23 -43.62 19.50 22.40
CA LYS A 23 -43.85 18.83 21.12
C LYS A 23 -44.87 19.67 20.34
N THR A 24 -44.50 20.07 19.14
CA THR A 24 -45.33 20.86 18.24
C THR A 24 -45.41 20.22 16.86
N SER A 25 -46.22 20.82 15.98
CA SER A 25 -46.43 20.35 14.61
C SER A 25 -46.08 21.45 13.62
N LEU A 26 -45.32 21.10 12.59
CA LEU A 26 -44.95 21.99 11.48
C LEU A 26 -45.37 21.38 10.15
N LYS A 27 -45.61 22.25 9.17
CA LYS A 27 -45.82 21.86 7.79
C LYS A 27 -44.57 22.18 6.99
N LEU A 28 -43.94 21.16 6.41
CA LEU A 28 -42.74 21.29 5.57
C LEU A 28 -43.11 20.89 4.13
N MET A 29 -43.09 21.87 3.22
CA MET A 29 -43.42 21.67 1.81
C MET A 29 -42.17 21.88 0.96
N GLY A 30 -41.80 20.88 0.18
CA GLY A 30 -40.65 20.88 -0.70
C GLY A 30 -41.04 21.19 -2.14
N GLU A 31 -40.25 22.02 -2.80
CA GLU A 31 -40.40 22.39 -4.22
C GLU A 31 -39.08 22.13 -4.95
N ASN A 32 -39.15 22.07 -6.29
CA ASN A 32 -38.01 21.88 -7.19
C ASN A 32 -37.16 20.65 -6.81
N PRO A 33 -37.63 19.43 -7.10
CA PRO A 33 -36.88 18.22 -6.83
C PRO A 33 -35.55 18.23 -7.60
N MET A 34 -34.46 17.97 -6.89
CA MET A 34 -33.11 17.82 -7.44
C MET A 34 -32.47 16.55 -6.91
N ASP A 35 -31.35 16.14 -7.51
CA ASP A 35 -30.55 15.03 -7.02
C ASP A 35 -30.20 15.22 -5.55
N SER A 36 -30.44 14.19 -4.75
CA SER A 36 -30.03 14.14 -3.35
C SER A 36 -28.51 14.07 -3.24
N GLU A 37 -27.97 14.56 -2.13
CA GLU A 37 -26.54 14.44 -1.82
C GLU A 37 -26.03 12.99 -1.88
N ARG A 38 -26.93 12.02 -1.65
CA ARG A 38 -26.64 10.59 -1.75
C ARG A 38 -26.29 10.18 -3.18
N VAL A 39 -26.99 10.72 -4.18
CA VAL A 39 -26.70 10.49 -5.60
C VAL A 39 -25.41 11.21 -5.99
N GLU A 40 -25.23 12.46 -5.55
CA GLU A 40 -24.03 13.26 -5.83
C GLU A 40 -22.75 12.62 -5.26
N THR A 41 -22.86 11.92 -4.13
CA THR A 41 -21.76 11.16 -3.49
C THR A 41 -21.62 9.72 -3.99
N GLY A 42 -22.34 9.34 -5.06
CA GLY A 42 -22.15 8.06 -5.77
C GLY A 42 -22.95 6.87 -5.22
N LEU A 43 -23.96 7.09 -4.38
CA LEU A 43 -24.86 5.99 -3.96
C LEU A 43 -25.66 5.48 -5.17
N THR A 44 -25.56 4.17 -5.44
CA THR A 44 -26.20 3.52 -6.58
C THR A 44 -27.52 2.84 -6.21
N ASP A 45 -28.36 2.55 -7.22
CA ASP A 45 -29.56 1.72 -7.06
C ASP A 45 -29.23 0.35 -6.48
N PHE A 46 -28.17 -0.28 -6.97
CA PHE A 46 -27.69 -1.56 -6.45
C PHE A 46 -27.40 -1.52 -4.95
N SER A 47 -26.78 -0.42 -4.46
CA SER A 47 -26.50 -0.24 -3.03
C SER A 47 -27.78 -0.11 -2.20
N ALA A 48 -28.76 0.64 -2.71
CA ALA A 48 -30.06 0.80 -2.06
C ALA A 48 -30.89 -0.51 -2.06
N GLU A 49 -30.86 -1.26 -3.16
CA GLU A 49 -31.52 -2.56 -3.31
C GLU A 49 -30.87 -3.63 -2.41
N SER A 50 -29.54 -3.66 -2.36
CA SER A 50 -28.78 -4.57 -1.50
C SER A 50 -29.10 -4.37 -0.02
N LEU A 51 -29.36 -3.14 0.44
CA LEU A 51 -29.83 -2.86 1.80
C LEU A 51 -31.21 -3.48 2.07
N VAL A 52 -32.14 -3.38 1.11
CA VAL A 52 -33.46 -4.00 1.20
C VAL A 52 -33.36 -5.53 1.27
N GLU A 53 -32.49 -6.13 0.47
CA GLU A 53 -32.23 -7.57 0.50
C GLU A 53 -31.57 -8.02 1.81
N ASN A 54 -30.57 -7.28 2.29
CA ASN A 54 -29.89 -7.55 3.54
C ASN A 54 -30.82 -7.47 4.76
N ALA A 55 -31.79 -6.56 4.75
CA ALA A 55 -32.82 -6.46 5.79
C ALA A 55 -33.75 -7.69 5.80
N LYS A 56 -33.92 -8.38 4.66
CA LYS A 56 -34.76 -9.58 4.52
C LYS A 56 -34.04 -10.89 4.88
N LYS A 57 -32.70 -10.90 5.02
CA LYS A 57 -31.91 -12.10 5.39
C LYS A 57 -32.28 -12.60 6.79
N SER A 58 -32.32 -13.92 6.99
CA SER A 58 -32.86 -14.56 8.21
C SER A 58 -32.21 -14.10 9.53
N HIS A 59 -30.91 -13.77 9.52
CA HIS A 59 -30.20 -13.27 10.71
C HIS A 59 -30.53 -11.80 11.04
N ASN A 60 -30.81 -10.97 10.02
CA ASN A 60 -31.16 -9.56 10.18
C ASN A 60 -32.66 -9.34 10.35
N ALA A 61 -33.50 -10.22 9.80
CA ALA A 61 -34.96 -10.17 9.89
C ALA A 61 -35.45 -10.14 11.36
N LYS A 62 -34.74 -10.82 12.27
CA LYS A 62 -34.99 -10.81 13.72
C LYS A 62 -34.85 -9.42 14.36
N SER A 63 -33.99 -8.56 13.81
CA SER A 63 -33.77 -7.19 14.28
C SER A 63 -34.61 -6.17 13.51
N PHE A 64 -34.86 -6.42 12.22
CA PHE A 64 -35.62 -5.54 11.34
C PHE A 64 -37.11 -5.49 11.70
N GLY A 65 -37.74 -6.63 12.01
CA GLY A 65 -39.16 -6.68 12.41
C GLY A 65 -39.49 -5.78 13.62
N PRO A 66 -38.76 -5.91 14.75
CA PRO A 66 -38.91 -5.01 15.89
C PRO A 66 -38.58 -3.54 15.59
N ALA A 67 -37.57 -3.27 14.74
CA ALA A 67 -37.24 -1.90 14.33
C ALA A 67 -38.38 -1.26 13.53
N LYS A 68 -39.02 -2.02 12.64
CA LYS A 68 -40.19 -1.58 11.87
C LYS A 68 -41.38 -1.25 12.78
N GLN A 69 -41.64 -2.06 13.80
CA GLN A 69 -42.70 -1.78 14.80
C GLN A 69 -42.46 -0.51 15.61
N ARG A 70 -41.19 -0.11 15.79
CA ARG A 70 -40.80 1.15 16.46
C ARG A 70 -40.71 2.36 15.53
N GLY A 71 -41.05 2.22 14.24
CA GLY A 71 -40.91 3.29 13.25
C GLY A 71 -39.46 3.58 12.83
N GLU A 72 -38.54 2.65 13.08
CA GLU A 72 -37.10 2.79 12.82
C GLU A 72 -36.68 2.11 11.50
N GLU A 73 -37.64 1.84 10.60
CA GLU A 73 -37.40 1.13 9.33
C GLU A 73 -36.36 1.84 8.45
N ARG A 74 -36.28 3.17 8.54
CA ARG A 74 -35.35 4.01 7.78
C ARG A 74 -33.89 3.88 8.20
N ARG A 75 -33.59 3.12 9.26
CA ARG A 75 -32.22 2.69 9.59
C ARG A 75 -31.71 1.58 8.67
N TRP A 76 -32.63 0.84 8.06
CA TRP A 76 -32.33 -0.38 7.30
C TRP A 76 -32.62 -0.23 5.81
N ILE A 77 -33.53 0.67 5.44
CA ILE A 77 -33.96 0.88 4.05
C ILE A 77 -34.14 2.38 3.74
N TYR A 78 -33.89 2.74 2.48
CA TYR A 78 -34.19 4.08 1.97
C TYR A 78 -35.66 4.24 1.60
N ALA A 79 -36.18 5.47 1.66
CA ALA A 79 -37.50 5.79 1.11
C ALA A 79 -37.50 5.60 -0.42
N LYS A 80 -38.65 5.27 -1.04
CA LYS A 80 -38.72 5.02 -2.50
C LYS A 80 -38.22 6.21 -3.34
N ASN A 81 -38.41 7.43 -2.87
CA ASN A 81 -37.98 8.67 -3.53
C ASN A 81 -36.67 9.24 -2.96
N TRP A 82 -35.81 8.39 -2.38
CA TRP A 82 -34.57 8.83 -1.71
C TRP A 82 -33.63 9.64 -2.60
N LYS A 83 -33.71 9.45 -3.93
CA LYS A 83 -32.90 10.14 -4.93
C LYS A 83 -33.22 11.62 -5.07
N ASN A 84 -34.43 12.04 -4.70
CA ASN A 84 -34.92 13.39 -4.94
C ASN A 84 -35.06 14.15 -3.62
N TRP A 85 -34.31 15.23 -3.47
CA TRP A 85 -34.45 16.18 -2.37
C TRP A 85 -34.91 17.54 -2.89
N PRO A 86 -35.68 18.31 -2.11
CA PRO A 86 -36.15 19.62 -2.53
C PRO A 86 -35.02 20.65 -2.57
N GLU A 87 -34.95 21.46 -3.63
CA GLU A 87 -34.13 22.67 -3.65
C GLU A 87 -34.64 23.69 -2.63
N LYS A 88 -35.97 23.79 -2.48
CA LYS A 88 -36.62 24.76 -1.61
C LYS A 88 -37.56 24.06 -0.63
N ILE A 89 -37.48 24.40 0.65
CA ILE A 89 -38.38 23.92 1.70
C ILE A 89 -39.09 25.12 2.34
N THR A 90 -40.41 25.16 2.26
CA THR A 90 -41.24 26.14 2.94
C THR A 90 -41.76 25.55 4.25
N ILE A 91 -41.43 26.19 5.37
CA ILE A 91 -41.86 25.79 6.71
C ILE A 91 -42.98 26.72 7.17
N SER A 92 -44.14 26.17 7.53
CA SER A 92 -45.27 26.91 8.10
C SER A 92 -45.89 26.20 9.31
N THR A 93 -46.69 26.90 10.10
CA THR A 93 -47.42 26.32 11.23
C THR A 93 -48.62 25.50 10.76
N VAL A 94 -49.05 24.52 11.57
CA VAL A 94 -50.26 23.71 11.30
C VAL A 94 -51.53 24.36 11.88
N LYS A 95 -51.37 25.31 12.82
CA LYS A 95 -52.42 26.13 13.44
C LYS A 95 -51.92 27.58 13.52
N ASP A 96 -52.80 28.55 13.26
CA ASP A 96 -52.43 29.99 13.16
C ASP A 96 -51.94 30.61 14.49
N ASP A 97 -52.24 30.03 15.66
CA ASP A 97 -51.91 30.62 16.98
C ASP A 97 -50.77 29.92 17.75
N SER A 98 -49.65 29.58 17.09
CA SER A 98 -48.44 29.11 17.80
C SER A 98 -47.29 30.11 17.69
N GLU A 99 -47.37 31.20 18.47
CA GLU A 99 -46.32 32.21 18.59
C GLU A 99 -44.93 31.60 18.90
N GLU A 100 -44.88 30.42 19.53
CA GLU A 100 -43.63 29.73 19.87
C GLU A 100 -42.81 29.23 18.68
N VAL A 101 -43.41 28.94 17.52
CA VAL A 101 -42.69 28.39 16.33
C VAL A 101 -42.76 29.26 15.09
N SER A 102 -43.48 30.37 15.16
CA SER A 102 -43.58 31.36 14.06
C SER A 102 -42.21 31.83 13.57
N HIS A 103 -41.24 31.99 14.48
CA HIS A 103 -39.87 32.40 14.16
C HIS A 103 -39.11 31.37 13.30
N LEU A 104 -39.51 30.09 13.32
CA LEU A 104 -38.94 29.03 12.48
C LEU A 104 -39.54 29.03 11.07
N CYS A 105 -40.72 29.63 10.87
CA CYS A 105 -41.43 29.64 9.59
C CYS A 105 -40.76 30.54 8.56
N GLY A 106 -40.85 30.15 7.30
CA GLY A 106 -40.26 30.86 6.17
C GLY A 106 -39.78 29.91 5.07
N GLU A 107 -39.20 30.48 4.04
CA GLU A 107 -38.64 29.73 2.92
C GLU A 107 -37.17 29.41 3.18
N TYR A 108 -36.74 28.17 2.94
CA TYR A 108 -35.38 27.71 3.11
C TYR A 108 -34.84 27.20 1.77
N ILE A 109 -33.69 27.70 1.33
CA ILE A 109 -33.06 27.35 0.06
C ILE A 109 -31.85 26.45 0.31
N ARG A 110 -31.75 25.34 -0.42
CA ARG A 110 -30.64 24.39 -0.32
C ARG A 110 -29.33 25.08 -0.69
N ALA A 111 -28.34 24.96 0.19
CA ALA A 111 -27.00 25.45 -0.10
C ALA A 111 -26.30 24.51 -1.09
N LYS A 112 -25.57 25.09 -2.06
CA LYS A 112 -24.75 24.34 -3.03
C LYS A 112 -23.41 23.90 -2.41
N CYS A 113 -23.46 23.19 -1.29
CA CYS A 113 -22.28 22.71 -0.60
C CYS A 113 -21.80 21.41 -1.26
N ARG A 114 -20.78 21.48 -2.10
CA ARG A 114 -20.06 20.29 -2.60
C ARG A 114 -18.88 20.05 -1.66
N GLN A 115 -18.71 18.82 -1.18
CA GLN A 115 -17.60 18.34 -0.32
C GLN A 115 -17.69 18.63 1.19
N THR A 116 -18.82 18.33 1.84
CA THR A 116 -18.83 18.19 3.32
C THR A 116 -19.11 16.74 3.73
N ILE A 117 -18.17 16.18 4.51
CA ILE A 117 -18.10 14.84 5.10
C ILE A 117 -19.44 14.06 5.12
N ASN A 118 -19.63 13.27 4.05
CA ASN A 118 -20.48 12.08 3.85
C ASN A 118 -21.95 12.14 4.29
N GLN A 119 -22.73 13.08 3.74
CA GLN A 119 -24.22 13.22 3.72
C GLN A 119 -24.81 14.36 4.56
N SER A 120 -24.00 15.35 4.97
CA SER A 120 -24.53 16.56 5.62
C SER A 120 -25.11 17.50 4.57
N ALA A 121 -26.40 17.85 4.69
CA ALA A 121 -27.05 18.82 3.81
C ALA A 121 -27.66 19.96 4.62
N MET A 122 -27.69 21.14 4.02
CA MET A 122 -28.14 22.36 4.68
C MET A 122 -29.07 23.17 3.77
N TRP A 123 -30.14 23.69 4.36
CA TRP A 123 -30.95 24.75 3.78
C TRP A 123 -30.84 26.01 4.63
N ILE A 124 -30.76 27.16 3.96
CA ILE A 124 -30.61 28.47 4.58
C ILE A 124 -31.94 29.21 4.45
N LYS A 125 -32.46 29.74 5.56
CA LYS A 125 -33.67 30.56 5.55
C LYS A 125 -33.45 31.83 4.73
N SER A 126 -34.33 32.09 3.77
CA SER A 126 -34.40 33.33 3.00
C SER A 126 -35.00 34.43 3.88
N GLY A 127 -34.27 35.54 4.06
CA GLY A 127 -34.68 36.67 4.92
C GLY A 127 -34.06 38.00 4.51
N SER A 128 -34.54 39.09 5.10
CA SER A 128 -34.01 40.45 4.91
C SER A 128 -32.65 40.62 5.63
N LYS A 129 -31.87 41.67 5.33
CA LYS A 129 -30.51 41.87 5.90
C LYS A 129 -30.47 41.90 7.45
N ASP A 130 -31.60 42.15 8.12
CA ASP A 130 -31.72 42.26 9.58
C ASP A 130 -32.27 40.99 10.27
N ASP A 131 -32.65 39.94 9.53
CA ASP A 131 -33.15 38.69 10.12
C ASP A 131 -32.01 37.79 10.63
N GLN A 132 -32.22 37.16 11.79
CA GLN A 132 -31.31 36.13 12.31
C GLN A 132 -31.24 34.96 11.32
N LYS A 133 -30.03 34.62 10.85
CA LYS A 133 -29.83 33.49 9.93
C LYS A 133 -30.22 32.18 10.61
N LEU A 134 -31.05 31.40 9.93
CA LEU A 134 -31.48 30.07 10.36
C LEU A 134 -31.09 29.02 9.33
N TYR A 135 -30.69 27.86 9.83
CA TYR A 135 -30.18 26.75 9.07
C TYR A 135 -30.97 25.49 9.41
N LEU A 136 -31.54 24.83 8.40
CA LEU A 136 -32.02 23.47 8.51
C LEU A 136 -30.86 22.53 8.15
N LEU A 137 -30.30 21.86 9.16
CA LEU A 137 -29.13 20.98 9.03
C LEU A 137 -29.54 19.51 9.13
N ILE A 138 -28.98 18.69 8.24
CA ILE A 138 -29.07 17.23 8.29
C ILE A 138 -27.75 16.67 8.81
N LYS A 139 -27.79 16.00 9.95
CA LYS A 139 -26.69 15.19 10.48
C LYS A 139 -26.94 13.72 10.13
N PRO A 140 -26.22 13.17 9.15
CA PRO A 140 -26.38 11.78 8.75
C PRO A 140 -25.78 10.82 9.79
N CYS A 141 -26.35 9.62 9.90
CA CYS A 141 -25.71 8.51 10.60
C CYS A 141 -24.98 7.63 9.58
N THR A 142 -23.72 7.96 9.31
CA THR A 142 -22.94 7.40 8.19
C THR A 142 -22.75 5.89 8.22
N ASN A 143 -22.67 5.28 9.40
CA ASN A 143 -22.59 3.83 9.60
C ASN A 143 -23.97 3.13 9.65
N ARG A 144 -25.07 3.87 9.43
CA ARG A 144 -26.46 3.38 9.39
C ARG A 144 -26.91 2.59 10.63
N ILE A 145 -26.19 2.70 11.76
CA ILE A 145 -26.62 2.09 13.03
C ILE A 145 -27.71 2.92 13.74
N GLY A 146 -27.95 4.15 13.27
CA GLY A 146 -28.93 5.09 13.78
C GLY A 146 -29.63 5.87 12.66
N PRO A 147 -30.70 6.62 12.96
CA PRO A 147 -31.39 7.44 11.98
C PRO A 147 -30.60 8.72 11.68
N ASP A 148 -30.85 9.30 10.50
CA ASP A 148 -30.42 10.68 10.21
C ASP A 148 -31.16 11.63 11.18
N THR A 149 -30.49 12.69 11.60
CA THR A 149 -31.06 13.69 12.52
C THR A 149 -31.17 15.03 11.80
N ALA A 150 -32.34 15.65 11.83
CA ALA A 150 -32.57 16.95 11.22
C ALA A 150 -32.88 18.00 12.30
N ILE A 151 -32.18 19.13 12.25
CA ILE A 151 -32.30 20.21 13.25
C ILE A 151 -32.44 21.57 12.56
N ILE A 152 -33.13 22.50 13.21
CA ILE A 152 -33.12 23.92 12.87
C ILE A 152 -32.24 24.63 13.88
N SER A 153 -31.24 25.35 13.40
CA SER A 153 -30.21 26.00 14.23
C SER A 153 -29.86 27.39 13.72
N THR A 154 -29.36 28.23 14.63
CA THR A 154 -28.75 29.54 14.32
C THR A 154 -27.25 29.43 13.99
N SER A 155 -26.65 28.24 14.14
CA SER A 155 -25.25 27.95 13.83
C SER A 155 -25.14 26.96 12.68
N ILE A 156 -24.07 27.08 11.88
CA ILE A 156 -23.72 26.11 10.83
C ILE A 156 -22.96 24.90 11.40
N SER A 157 -22.51 24.97 12.65
CA SER A 157 -21.78 23.88 13.30
C SER A 157 -22.73 22.90 13.98
N HIS A 158 -22.83 21.69 13.45
CA HIS A 158 -23.63 20.60 14.04
C HIS A 158 -23.09 20.13 15.42
N ALA A 159 -21.89 20.54 15.81
CA ALA A 159 -21.30 20.26 17.12
C ALA A 159 -21.79 21.24 18.20
N ASP A 160 -22.38 22.37 17.80
CA ASP A 160 -22.90 23.37 18.71
C ASP A 160 -24.35 23.07 19.09
N SER A 161 -24.53 22.19 20.08
CA SER A 161 -25.85 21.82 20.59
C SER A 161 -26.60 22.97 21.27
N SER A 162 -25.91 24.04 21.66
CA SER A 162 -26.52 25.20 22.33
C SER A 162 -27.32 26.09 21.38
N CYS A 163 -27.01 26.02 20.07
CA CYS A 163 -27.68 26.78 19.02
C CYS A 163 -28.86 26.04 18.36
N VAL A 164 -29.29 24.89 18.89
CA VAL A 164 -30.43 24.11 18.36
C VAL A 164 -31.74 24.71 18.83
N LEU A 165 -32.59 25.15 17.89
CA LEU A 165 -33.92 25.71 18.18
C LEU A 165 -35.02 24.64 18.07
N ALA A 166 -34.89 23.74 17.10
CA ALA A 166 -35.85 22.65 16.91
C ALA A 166 -35.17 21.38 16.39
N THR A 167 -35.68 20.23 16.82
CA THR A 167 -35.30 18.90 16.33
C THR A 167 -36.50 18.25 15.67
N LEU A 168 -36.35 17.85 14.40
CA LEU A 168 -37.40 17.15 13.66
C LEU A 168 -37.50 15.67 14.08
N PRO A 169 -38.65 15.03 13.87
CA PRO A 169 -38.84 13.61 14.16
C PRO A 169 -37.78 12.72 13.52
N ARG A 170 -37.35 11.68 14.25
CA ARG A 170 -36.23 10.79 13.86
C ARG A 170 -36.44 10.07 12.52
N ASN A 171 -37.66 9.91 12.06
CA ASN A 171 -38.00 9.25 10.81
C ASN A 171 -38.09 10.21 9.61
N TRP A 172 -38.10 11.52 9.84
CA TRP A 172 -38.23 12.50 8.77
C TRP A 172 -36.93 12.62 7.96
N GLN A 173 -37.05 12.73 6.64
CA GLN A 173 -35.94 12.99 5.72
C GLN A 173 -36.36 14.05 4.68
N PRO A 174 -35.40 14.75 4.03
CA PRO A 174 -35.71 15.81 3.07
C PRO A 174 -36.63 15.38 1.92
N CYS A 175 -36.53 14.12 1.44
CA CYS A 175 -37.40 13.59 0.41
C CYS A 175 -38.90 13.51 0.81
N ASP A 176 -39.22 13.54 2.11
CA ASP A 176 -40.61 13.53 2.58
C ASP A 176 -41.32 14.85 2.31
N ALA A 177 -40.59 15.97 2.30
CA ALA A 177 -41.15 17.28 2.00
C ALA A 177 -41.67 17.37 0.55
N LEU A 178 -41.25 16.48 -0.36
CA LEU A 178 -41.75 16.41 -1.73
C LEU A 178 -43.03 15.58 -1.87
N ASN A 179 -43.51 14.94 -0.78
CA ASN A 179 -44.71 14.10 -0.80
C ASN A 179 -45.84 14.77 0.02
N PRO A 180 -46.95 15.18 -0.63
CA PRO A 180 -48.07 15.84 0.05
C PRO A 180 -48.62 15.11 1.28
N LYS A 181 -48.53 13.76 1.30
CA LYS A 181 -48.99 12.94 2.43
C LYS A 181 -48.12 13.08 3.68
N ASN A 182 -46.89 13.57 3.53
CA ASN A 182 -45.88 13.68 4.59
C ASN A 182 -45.52 15.15 4.92
N HIS A 183 -46.23 16.13 4.36
CA HIS A 183 -45.95 17.55 4.62
C HIS A 183 -46.19 17.94 6.08
N THR A 184 -47.15 17.30 6.76
CA THR A 184 -47.45 17.58 8.16
C THR A 184 -46.56 16.72 9.05
N LEU A 185 -45.63 17.36 9.77
CA LEU A 185 -44.79 16.71 10.77
C LEU A 185 -45.38 16.94 12.16
N THR A 186 -45.70 15.85 12.84
CA THR A 186 -46.06 15.85 14.27
C THR A 186 -44.82 15.51 15.11
N ASP A 187 -44.75 15.95 16.37
CA ASP A 187 -43.64 15.68 17.31
C ASP A 187 -42.31 16.41 17.01
N VAL A 188 -42.37 17.62 16.45
CA VAL A 188 -41.19 18.50 16.41
C VAL A 188 -40.88 18.96 17.84
N SER A 189 -39.65 18.71 18.31
CA SER A 189 -39.22 19.12 19.65
C SER A 189 -38.55 20.49 19.56
N THR A 190 -39.09 21.50 20.23
CA THR A 190 -38.44 22.82 20.35
C THR A 190 -37.58 22.87 21.61
N MET A 191 -36.44 23.57 21.52
CA MET A 191 -35.52 23.78 22.64
C MET A 191 -35.14 25.26 22.68
N ASN A 192 -35.41 25.92 23.81
CA ASN A 192 -34.94 27.29 24.06
C ASN A 192 -33.85 27.24 25.11
N TRP A 193 -32.58 27.34 24.69
CA TRP A 193 -31.45 27.41 25.61
C TRP A 193 -31.24 28.87 26.06
N VAL A 194 -31.13 29.09 27.38
CA VAL A 194 -30.68 30.38 27.91
C VAL A 194 -29.40 30.14 28.69
N PRO A 195 -28.35 30.93 28.44
CA PRO A 195 -27.17 30.86 29.28
C PRO A 195 -27.50 31.40 30.68
N LEU A 196 -27.22 30.61 31.72
CA LEU A 196 -27.17 31.12 33.08
C LEU A 196 -25.93 32.02 33.18
N ASP A 197 -26.17 33.33 33.26
CA ASP A 197 -25.21 34.40 33.56
C ASP A 197 -23.77 34.11 33.09
N VAL A 198 -23.48 34.41 31.83
CA VAL A 198 -22.17 34.11 31.20
C VAL A 198 -21.09 35.01 31.79
N LYS A 199 -20.32 34.46 32.73
CA LYS A 199 -18.97 34.94 33.00
C LYS A 199 -18.00 33.91 32.48
N CYS A 200 -17.44 34.18 31.30
CA CYS A 200 -16.43 33.32 30.71
C CYS A 200 -15.09 33.65 31.36
N TYR A 201 -14.73 32.86 32.37
CA TYR A 201 -13.42 32.91 33.00
C TYR A 201 -12.51 31.94 32.28
N PHE A 202 -11.69 32.47 31.38
CA PHE A 202 -10.56 31.73 30.86
C PHE A 202 -9.43 31.86 31.89
N SER A 203 -8.86 30.76 32.36
CA SER A 203 -7.52 30.84 32.92
C SER A 203 -6.62 31.34 31.79
N VAL A 204 -5.98 32.49 31.95
CA VAL A 204 -4.90 32.90 31.05
C VAL A 204 -3.94 31.72 31.00
N SER A 205 -3.91 31.05 29.85
CA SER A 205 -2.98 29.98 29.65
C SER A 205 -1.61 30.64 29.60
N ASN A 206 -0.80 30.45 30.65
CA ASN A 206 0.62 30.83 30.63
C ASN A 206 1.43 29.98 29.65
N VAL A 207 0.75 29.21 28.79
CA VAL A 207 1.37 28.33 27.81
C VAL A 207 1.96 29.15 26.69
N GLU A 208 3.28 29.23 26.71
CA GLU A 208 4.07 29.81 25.64
C GLU A 208 4.60 28.70 24.74
N VAL A 209 4.49 28.88 23.43
CA VAL A 209 5.00 27.95 22.44
C VAL A 209 6.12 28.63 21.66
N ALA A 210 7.20 27.89 21.39
CA ALA A 210 8.29 28.36 20.54
C ALA A 210 8.84 27.23 19.67
N SER A 211 9.23 27.56 18.43
CA SER A 211 9.94 26.66 17.50
C SER A 211 11.36 27.20 17.28
N PRO A 212 12.38 26.70 18.02
CA PRO A 212 13.73 27.26 17.98
C PRO A 212 14.49 26.85 16.72
N GLU A 213 14.92 27.82 15.90
CA GLU A 213 15.68 27.55 14.66
C GLU A 213 17.09 26.97 14.93
N LYS A 214 17.75 27.45 15.99
CA LYS A 214 19.15 27.11 16.31
C LYS A 214 19.34 25.72 16.91
N SER A 215 18.26 25.06 17.34
CA SER A 215 18.30 23.70 17.87
C SER A 215 18.02 22.71 16.73
N PRO A 216 18.96 21.84 16.36
CA PRO A 216 18.81 20.97 15.20
C PRO A 216 17.65 19.97 15.34
N ASP A 217 17.44 19.45 16.55
CA ASP A 217 16.52 18.35 16.88
C ASP A 217 15.18 18.80 17.46
N VAL A 218 15.04 20.05 17.89
CA VAL A 218 13.82 20.55 18.55
C VAL A 218 12.86 21.12 17.52
N LEU A 219 11.67 20.52 17.41
CA LEU A 219 10.61 21.02 16.55
C LEU A 219 9.81 22.13 17.24
N VAL A 220 9.35 21.87 18.47
CA VAL A 220 8.54 22.82 19.24
C VAL A 220 8.72 22.60 20.74
N THR A 221 8.61 23.69 21.50
CA THR A 221 8.64 23.74 22.96
C THR A 221 7.35 24.35 23.47
N VAL A 222 6.82 23.84 24.57
CA VAL A 222 5.59 24.29 25.23
C VAL A 222 5.92 24.50 26.70
N LYS A 223 5.97 25.76 27.13
CA LYS A 223 6.28 26.17 28.51
C LYS A 223 5.02 26.54 29.28
N GLY A 224 5.14 26.73 30.60
CA GLY A 224 4.05 27.27 31.41
C GLY A 224 2.95 26.27 31.77
N LEU A 225 3.24 24.96 31.72
CA LEU A 225 2.32 23.92 32.17
C LEU A 225 2.12 23.99 33.70
N ARG A 226 0.91 23.72 34.18
CA ARG A 226 0.64 23.71 35.62
C ARG A 226 1.23 22.45 36.24
N LYS A 227 1.53 22.49 37.55
CA LYS A 227 2.02 21.32 38.29
C LYS A 227 1.09 20.10 38.14
N ALA A 228 -0.22 20.32 38.13
CA ALA A 228 -1.20 19.24 37.89
C ALA A 228 -1.00 18.62 36.50
N ASP A 229 -0.80 19.43 35.46
CA ASP A 229 -0.61 18.98 34.07
C ASP A 229 0.68 18.14 33.93
N VAL A 230 1.77 18.57 34.57
CA VAL A 230 3.04 17.81 34.65
C VAL A 230 2.83 16.44 35.30
N VAL A 231 2.06 16.39 36.40
CA VAL A 231 1.70 15.12 37.06
C VAL A 231 0.87 14.24 36.12
N MET A 232 -0.10 14.79 35.40
CA MET A 232 -0.94 14.04 34.44
C MET A 232 -0.10 13.40 33.33
N LEU A 233 0.85 14.15 32.75
CA LEU A 233 1.75 13.68 31.69
C LEU A 233 2.70 12.59 32.21
N CYS A 234 3.17 12.70 33.45
CA CYS A 234 4.06 11.74 34.10
C CYS A 234 3.37 10.63 34.90
N ARG A 235 2.03 10.46 34.82
CA ARG A 235 1.29 9.44 35.61
C ARG A 235 1.83 8.02 35.50
N ASN A 236 2.53 7.71 34.40
CA ASN A 236 3.08 6.40 34.10
C ASN A 236 4.59 6.29 34.37
N ASP A 237 5.24 7.36 34.81
CA ASP A 237 6.67 7.42 35.14
C ASP A 237 6.89 7.30 36.65
N GLY A 238 7.56 6.23 37.07
CA GLY A 238 7.97 6.01 38.46
C GLY A 238 9.37 6.56 38.78
N SER A 239 10.04 7.22 37.83
CA SER A 239 11.41 7.68 38.01
C SER A 239 11.49 9.03 38.75
N SER A 240 12.53 9.17 39.58
CA SER A 240 12.87 10.43 40.26
C SER A 240 13.62 11.42 39.36
N LYS A 241 13.74 11.14 38.05
CA LYS A 241 14.44 12.01 37.11
C LYS A 241 13.63 13.29 36.86
N ASN A 242 14.33 14.43 36.73
CA ASN A 242 13.72 15.73 36.42
C ASN A 242 13.22 15.78 34.97
N THR A 243 13.96 15.19 34.04
CA THR A 243 13.62 15.14 32.62
C THR A 243 13.20 13.73 32.26
N VAL A 244 12.05 13.59 31.60
CA VAL A 244 11.41 12.31 31.30
C VAL A 244 10.96 12.26 29.85
N GLN A 245 11.29 11.19 29.14
CA GLN A 245 10.71 10.92 27.83
C GLN A 245 9.30 10.34 28.04
N LEU A 246 8.30 11.00 27.47
CA LEU A 246 6.92 10.55 27.51
C LEU A 246 6.75 9.36 26.57
N ASN A 247 6.19 8.26 27.08
CA ASN A 247 5.79 7.14 26.22
C ASN A 247 4.50 7.52 25.46
N VAL A 248 4.62 7.72 24.15
CA VAL A 248 3.52 8.19 23.28
C VAL A 248 3.15 7.21 22.16
N THR A 249 3.89 6.12 22.04
CA THR A 249 3.76 5.13 20.95
C THR A 249 3.29 3.76 21.45
N GLN A 250 3.60 3.37 22.70
CA GLN A 250 3.51 1.96 23.13
C GLN A 250 2.48 1.68 24.25
N GLY A 251 1.45 0.91 23.91
CA GLY A 251 0.50 0.30 24.85
C GLY A 251 -0.63 1.23 25.32
N GLN A 252 -1.54 0.69 26.15
CA GLN A 252 -2.71 1.44 26.66
C GLN A 252 -2.33 2.70 27.44
N LYS A 253 -1.17 2.66 28.13
CA LYS A 253 -0.63 3.79 28.89
C LYS A 253 -0.21 4.95 27.99
N ALA A 254 0.37 4.67 26.82
CA ALA A 254 0.73 5.70 25.84
C ALA A 254 -0.49 6.47 25.34
N GLN A 255 -1.62 5.78 25.10
CA GLN A 255 -2.86 6.45 24.69
C GLN A 255 -3.36 7.47 25.72
N GLN A 256 -3.16 7.21 27.01
CA GLN A 256 -3.54 8.17 28.06
C GLN A 256 -2.62 9.40 28.01
N THR A 257 -1.31 9.19 27.90
CA THR A 257 -0.33 10.28 27.75
C THR A 257 -0.60 11.12 26.51
N VAL A 258 -0.89 10.49 25.37
CA VAL A 258 -1.27 11.18 24.12
C VAL A 258 -2.57 11.97 24.27
N ARG A 259 -3.59 11.44 24.97
CA ARG A 259 -4.83 12.20 25.23
C ARG A 259 -4.57 13.45 26.06
N VAL A 260 -3.75 13.34 27.10
CA VAL A 260 -3.36 14.48 27.94
C VAL A 260 -2.56 15.50 27.13
N PHE A 261 -1.56 15.04 26.36
CA PHE A 261 -0.80 15.88 25.45
C PHE A 261 -1.70 16.62 24.44
N ASN A 262 -2.64 15.92 23.81
CA ASN A 262 -3.60 16.52 22.87
C ASN A 262 -4.44 17.62 23.53
N SER A 263 -4.93 17.39 24.75
CA SER A 263 -5.75 18.38 25.46
C SER A 263 -4.99 19.63 25.88
N LEU A 264 -3.66 19.52 26.10
CA LEU A 264 -2.86 20.60 26.69
C LEU A 264 -1.99 21.32 25.66
N CYS A 265 -1.35 20.57 24.76
CA CYS A 265 -0.25 21.07 23.94
C CYS A 265 -0.65 21.28 22.48
N VAL A 266 -1.51 20.42 21.91
CA VAL A 266 -1.77 20.45 20.45
C VAL A 266 -2.43 21.75 19.99
N ALA A 267 -3.48 22.23 20.67
CA ALA A 267 -4.13 23.48 20.25
C ALA A 267 -3.19 24.72 20.32
N PRO A 268 -2.41 24.94 21.40
CA PRO A 268 -1.37 25.97 21.42
C PRO A 268 -0.32 25.80 20.31
N ILE A 269 0.15 24.56 20.07
CA ILE A 269 1.13 24.27 19.02
C ILE A 269 0.60 24.63 17.64
N LEU A 270 -0.63 24.21 17.31
CA LEU A 270 -1.26 24.51 16.02
C LEU A 270 -1.49 26.02 15.84
N LYS A 271 -1.92 26.72 16.90
CA LYS A 271 -2.09 28.18 16.87
C LYS A 271 -0.77 28.89 16.61
N TYR A 272 0.32 28.45 17.24
CA TYR A 272 1.66 28.99 17.01
C TYR A 272 2.13 28.72 15.58
N ALA A 273 2.00 27.48 15.10
CA ALA A 273 2.39 27.09 13.75
C ALA A 273 1.65 27.90 12.67
N ALA A 274 0.35 28.15 12.85
CA ALA A 274 -0.45 28.96 11.93
C ALA A 274 -0.07 30.45 11.94
N GLY A 275 0.37 31.00 13.09
CA GLY A 275 0.67 32.43 13.23
C GLY A 275 2.12 32.82 12.95
N ASN A 276 3.08 31.95 13.31
CA ASN A 276 4.51 32.24 13.27
C ASN A 276 5.30 31.29 12.35
N GLY A 277 4.66 30.23 11.83
CA GLY A 277 5.35 29.13 11.18
C GLY A 277 6.11 28.24 12.17
N LEU A 278 6.75 27.21 11.62
CA LEU A 278 7.70 26.35 12.34
C LEU A 278 9.05 26.42 11.64
N LYS A 279 10.05 25.76 12.23
CA LYS A 279 11.35 25.50 11.60
C LYS A 279 11.23 24.85 10.21
N TYR A 280 10.22 23.99 9.99
CA TYR A 280 9.94 23.37 8.71
C TYR A 280 8.62 23.89 8.16
N ASP A 281 8.58 24.16 6.85
CA ASP A 281 7.34 24.50 6.15
C ASP A 281 6.41 23.28 6.10
N LEU A 282 5.18 23.46 6.55
CA LEU A 282 4.13 22.43 6.60
C LEU A 282 3.24 22.42 5.37
N SER A 283 3.42 23.37 4.44
CA SER A 283 2.60 23.49 3.24
C SER A 283 2.69 22.23 2.35
N PRO A 284 1.64 21.91 1.58
CA PRO A 284 1.66 20.80 0.63
C PRO A 284 2.82 20.91 -0.39
N GLU A 285 3.18 22.14 -0.76
CA GLU A 285 4.22 22.50 -1.71
C GLU A 285 5.61 22.64 -1.06
N SER A 286 5.74 22.32 0.23
CA SER A 286 7.00 22.44 0.97
C SER A 286 8.17 21.75 0.25
N PRO A 287 9.32 22.44 0.09
CA PRO A 287 10.46 21.89 -0.61
C PRO A 287 11.08 20.74 0.20
N TRP A 288 11.65 19.78 -0.51
CA TRP A 288 12.43 18.71 0.08
C TRP A 288 13.76 19.26 0.61
N VAL A 289 14.14 18.85 1.83
CA VAL A 289 15.40 19.21 2.47
C VAL A 289 16.38 18.04 2.31
N ASP A 290 17.55 18.29 1.72
CA ASP A 290 18.61 17.28 1.63
C ASP A 290 19.19 16.96 3.02
N ILE A 291 19.49 15.68 3.25
CA ILE A 291 20.09 15.22 4.50
C ILE A 291 21.27 14.29 4.22
N SER A 292 22.33 14.43 4.99
CA SER A 292 23.54 13.61 4.89
C SER A 292 23.73 12.81 6.17
N PRO A 293 24.16 11.55 6.09
CA PRO A 293 24.32 10.73 7.28
C PRO A 293 25.49 11.23 8.13
N PRO A 294 25.50 10.94 9.45
CA PRO A 294 26.63 11.20 10.32
C PRO A 294 27.92 10.52 9.81
N ALA A 295 29.08 11.09 10.14
CA ALA A 295 30.37 10.55 9.72
C ALA A 295 30.55 9.08 10.12
N GLY A 296 30.83 8.20 9.14
CA GLY A 296 31.00 6.77 9.35
C GLY A 296 29.71 5.94 9.35
N VAL A 297 28.55 6.56 9.12
CA VAL A 297 27.24 5.88 9.03
C VAL A 297 26.71 6.01 7.59
N ILE A 298 26.07 4.96 7.08
CA ILE A 298 25.36 4.97 5.80
C ILE A 298 23.87 4.82 6.08
N PHE A 299 23.02 5.65 5.47
CA PHE A 299 21.57 5.52 5.62
C PHE A 299 21.10 4.12 5.19
N GLY A 300 20.15 3.55 5.94
CA GLY A 300 19.69 2.17 5.76
C GLY A 300 20.59 1.04 6.30
N CYS A 301 21.77 1.37 6.84
CA CYS A 301 22.73 0.39 7.42
C CYS A 301 22.98 0.57 8.94
N CYS A 302 22.21 1.40 9.63
CA CYS A 302 22.35 1.59 11.07
C CYS A 302 21.57 0.52 11.85
N ASP A 303 22.28 -0.41 12.49
CA ASP A 303 21.69 -1.49 13.29
C ASP A 303 20.96 -0.99 14.56
N THR A 304 21.21 0.25 14.98
CA THR A 304 20.46 0.86 16.10
C THR A 304 19.09 1.35 15.67
N THR A 305 19.02 2.02 14.52
CA THR A 305 17.76 2.54 13.96
C THR A 305 16.94 1.45 13.27
N ILE A 306 17.63 0.52 12.63
CA ILE A 306 17.03 -0.60 11.89
C ILE A 306 17.72 -1.88 12.33
N PRO A 307 17.34 -2.42 13.50
CA PRO A 307 17.90 -3.68 13.98
C PRO A 307 17.83 -4.78 12.92
N PRO A 308 18.90 -5.57 12.74
CA PRO A 308 18.90 -6.66 11.79
C PRO A 308 17.93 -7.75 12.25
N ARG A 309 17.17 -8.32 11.31
CA ARG A 309 16.30 -9.46 11.59
C ARG A 309 17.11 -10.70 12.01
N PRO A 310 16.54 -11.59 12.83
CA PRO A 310 17.15 -12.87 13.14
C PRO A 310 17.48 -13.64 11.85
N THR A 311 18.71 -14.10 11.74
CA THR A 311 19.11 -15.01 10.65
C THR A 311 18.61 -16.40 10.95
N GLU A 312 18.06 -17.05 9.93
CA GLU A 312 17.66 -18.44 10.00
C GLU A 312 18.67 -19.30 9.26
N SER A 313 18.83 -20.52 9.74
CA SER A 313 19.66 -21.55 9.15
C SER A 313 18.84 -22.82 8.96
N TRP A 314 19.29 -23.67 8.06
CA TRP A 314 18.74 -25.01 7.89
C TRP A 314 19.82 -26.00 8.30
N VAL A 315 19.46 -26.92 9.19
CA VAL A 315 20.33 -27.99 9.67
C VAL A 315 19.70 -29.32 9.29
N PHE A 316 20.50 -30.25 8.79
CA PHE A 316 20.01 -31.59 8.50
C PHE A 316 19.92 -32.39 9.80
N ASP A 317 18.71 -32.78 10.19
CA ASP A 317 18.47 -33.74 11.24
C ASP A 317 18.75 -35.15 10.68
N GLN A 318 19.86 -35.74 11.13
CA GLN A 318 20.28 -37.07 10.69
C GLN A 318 19.36 -38.19 11.17
N GLU A 319 18.72 -38.04 12.33
CA GLU A 319 17.84 -39.05 12.91
C GLU A 319 16.51 -39.09 12.17
N ARG A 320 15.96 -37.92 11.84
CA ARG A 320 14.70 -37.77 11.11
C ARG A 320 14.87 -37.84 9.59
N GLY A 321 16.10 -37.71 9.10
CA GLY A 321 16.41 -37.64 7.68
C GLY A 321 15.79 -36.43 6.99
N THR A 322 15.56 -35.34 7.72
CA THR A 322 14.89 -34.13 7.23
C THR A 322 15.67 -32.88 7.60
N TRP A 323 15.55 -31.83 6.80
CA TRP A 323 16.12 -30.53 7.16
C TRP A 323 15.18 -29.80 8.10
N GLU A 324 15.72 -29.37 9.23
CA GLU A 324 15.02 -28.56 10.22
C GLU A 324 15.50 -27.11 10.15
N ARG A 325 14.52 -26.21 10.16
CA ARG A 325 14.76 -24.78 10.23
C ARG A 325 15.12 -24.40 11.66
N GLN A 326 16.33 -23.86 11.84
CA GLN A 326 16.83 -23.42 13.13
C GLN A 326 17.11 -21.92 13.13
N SER A 327 16.91 -21.31 14.29
CA SER A 327 17.33 -19.95 14.59
C SER A 327 18.03 -19.98 15.93
N GLU A 328 18.97 -19.07 16.14
CA GLU A 328 19.65 -18.97 17.43
C GLU A 328 18.63 -18.75 18.57
N PRO A 329 18.70 -19.52 19.67
CA PRO A 329 17.85 -19.31 20.83
C PRO A 329 17.91 -17.86 21.33
N GLY A 330 16.74 -17.23 21.50
CA GLY A 330 16.64 -15.85 21.99
C GLY A 330 16.87 -14.75 20.95
N ALA A 331 17.23 -15.06 19.70
CA ALA A 331 17.44 -14.04 18.66
C ALA A 331 16.19 -13.18 18.41
N SER A 332 15.00 -13.77 18.29
CA SER A 332 13.75 -13.01 18.15
C SER A 332 13.46 -12.12 19.36
N ARG A 333 13.85 -12.53 20.58
CA ARG A 333 13.72 -11.67 21.78
C ARG A 333 14.70 -10.50 21.75
N ARG A 334 15.95 -10.71 21.33
CA ARG A 334 16.92 -9.61 21.19
C ARG A 334 16.50 -8.63 20.11
N TYR A 335 16.03 -9.13 18.97
CA TYR A 335 15.47 -8.32 17.90
C TYR A 335 14.25 -7.51 18.38
N TYR A 336 13.32 -8.13 19.12
CA TYR A 336 12.21 -7.42 19.75
C TYR A 336 12.66 -6.25 20.64
N LEU A 337 13.61 -6.52 21.53
CA LEU A 337 14.11 -5.52 22.47
C LEU A 337 14.84 -4.40 21.72
N ALA A 338 15.64 -4.74 20.72
CA ALA A 338 16.32 -3.75 19.88
C ALA A 338 15.34 -2.86 19.11
N LEU A 339 14.23 -3.42 18.58
CA LEU A 339 13.18 -2.63 17.93
C LEU A 339 12.48 -1.69 18.89
N ARG A 340 12.19 -2.17 20.11
CA ARG A 340 11.58 -1.35 21.16
C ARG A 340 12.51 -0.21 21.60
N ASP A 341 13.81 -0.48 21.63
CA ASP A 341 14.83 0.45 22.08
C ASP A 341 15.37 1.33 20.92
N ALA A 342 14.89 1.11 19.68
CA ALA A 342 15.27 1.90 18.51
C ALA A 342 14.79 3.35 18.63
N PRO A 343 15.55 4.33 18.10
CA PRO A 343 15.18 5.74 18.15
C PRO A 343 13.88 6.02 17.40
N GLU A 344 12.98 6.78 18.03
CA GLU A 344 11.73 7.23 17.41
C GLU A 344 11.96 8.53 16.60
N PRO A 345 11.30 8.70 15.43
CA PRO A 345 11.38 9.92 14.63
C PRO A 345 10.86 11.16 15.38
N PHE A 346 9.89 10.97 16.26
CA PHE A 346 9.39 12.00 17.16
C PHE A 346 9.54 11.56 18.61
N GLN A 347 10.10 12.43 19.45
CA GLN A 347 10.20 12.19 20.88
C GLN A 347 9.63 13.36 21.66
N MET A 348 8.86 13.06 22.70
CA MET A 348 8.30 14.09 23.59
C MET A 348 9.00 14.02 24.94
N TRP A 349 9.66 15.10 25.33
CA TRP A 349 10.39 15.21 26.59
C TRP A 349 9.71 16.21 27.50
N LEU A 350 9.47 15.83 28.76
CA LEU A 350 8.96 16.71 29.79
C LEU A 350 10.07 17.02 30.80
N ASP A 351 10.31 18.30 31.06
CA ASP A 351 11.08 18.78 32.20
C ASP A 351 10.13 19.17 33.35
N LYS A 352 10.19 18.41 34.44
CA LYS A 352 9.34 18.58 35.62
C LYS A 352 9.64 19.89 36.38
N LYS A 353 10.84 20.46 36.26
CA LYS A 353 11.25 21.68 36.98
C LYS A 353 10.84 22.94 36.23
N SER A 354 11.06 22.97 34.92
CA SER A 354 10.67 24.12 34.08
C SER A 354 9.22 24.06 33.61
N SER A 355 8.50 22.95 33.87
CA SER A 355 7.15 22.70 33.36
C SER A 355 7.07 22.84 31.84
N GLU A 356 8.08 22.31 31.16
CA GLU A 356 8.27 22.44 29.72
C GLU A 356 8.17 21.09 29.03
N VAL A 357 7.35 21.02 27.97
CA VAL A 357 7.33 19.89 27.03
C VAL A 357 8.08 20.28 25.77
N THR A 358 9.06 19.47 25.39
CA THR A 358 9.83 19.62 24.15
C THR A 358 9.47 18.48 23.21
N VAL A 359 9.01 18.80 22.01
CA VAL A 359 8.84 17.85 20.91
C VAL A 359 10.09 17.91 20.03
N LYS A 360 10.79 16.79 19.94
CA LYS A 360 11.95 16.60 19.09
C LYS A 360 11.58 15.84 17.82
N CYS A 361 12.24 16.18 16.72
CA CYS A 361 12.08 15.56 15.41
C CYS A 361 13.46 15.11 14.89
N TYR A 362 13.55 13.85 14.47
CA TYR A 362 14.79 13.23 13.99
C TYR A 362 14.61 12.71 12.55
N PRO A 363 14.77 13.57 11.53
CA PRO A 363 14.71 13.19 10.12
C PRO A 363 15.62 12.01 9.75
N GLU A 364 16.78 11.91 10.40
CA GLU A 364 17.76 10.82 10.25
C GLU A 364 17.11 9.42 10.41
N VAL A 365 16.16 9.29 11.33
CA VAL A 365 15.49 8.01 11.63
C VAL A 365 14.63 7.58 10.44
N ALA A 366 13.82 8.50 9.91
CA ALA A 366 13.00 8.25 8.73
C ALA A 366 13.88 8.04 7.47
N ALA A 367 14.99 8.78 7.35
CA ALA A 367 15.96 8.63 6.28
C ALA A 367 16.59 7.23 6.24
N HIS A 368 16.94 6.69 7.42
CA HIS A 368 17.39 5.31 7.56
C HIS A 368 16.33 4.31 7.06
N GLN A 369 15.08 4.46 7.50
CA GLN A 369 13.98 3.57 7.13
C GLN A 369 13.70 3.59 5.61
N ALA A 370 13.62 4.78 4.99
CA ALA A 370 13.44 4.91 3.55
C ALA A 370 14.59 4.25 2.76
N SER A 371 15.84 4.51 3.16
CA SER A 371 17.02 3.97 2.47
C SER A 371 17.11 2.44 2.58
N ARG A 372 16.65 1.86 3.69
CA ARG A 372 16.64 0.40 3.86
C ARG A 372 15.80 -0.31 2.81
N GLY A 373 14.68 0.27 2.37
CA GLY A 373 13.83 -0.33 1.33
C GLY A 373 14.57 -0.53 0.00
N LEU A 374 15.47 0.39 -0.34
CA LEU A 374 16.32 0.30 -1.54
C LEU A 374 17.53 -0.62 -1.35
N ILE A 375 18.09 -0.74 -0.13
CA ILE A 375 19.30 -1.56 0.13
C ILE A 375 18.96 -3.03 0.42
N GLU A 376 17.88 -3.30 1.15
CA GLU A 376 17.64 -4.61 1.76
C GLU A 376 17.52 -5.74 0.72
N GLY A 377 18.33 -6.79 0.91
CA GLY A 377 18.36 -7.97 0.05
C GLY A 377 19.09 -7.75 -1.27
N ARG A 378 19.69 -6.56 -1.47
CA ARG A 378 20.53 -6.25 -2.63
C ARG A 378 22.00 -6.32 -2.26
N GLY A 379 22.86 -6.34 -3.27
CA GLY A 379 24.31 -6.36 -3.10
C GLY A 379 24.85 -5.17 -2.29
N SER A 380 26.11 -5.28 -1.85
CA SER A 380 26.83 -4.25 -1.08
C SER A 380 26.94 -2.90 -1.77
N ASP A 381 26.78 -2.86 -3.08
CA ASP A 381 27.18 -1.73 -3.92
C ASP A 381 26.14 -0.60 -3.90
N VAL A 382 24.86 -0.97 -3.71
CA VAL A 382 23.71 -0.05 -3.75
C VAL A 382 23.75 1.02 -2.66
N LYS A 383 24.34 0.71 -1.50
CA LYS A 383 24.30 1.58 -0.32
C LYS A 383 25.00 2.94 -0.52
N ASN A 384 25.91 3.04 -1.48
CA ASN A 384 26.70 4.25 -1.74
C ASN A 384 26.06 5.17 -2.79
N GLU A 385 24.97 4.75 -3.43
CA GLU A 385 24.34 5.45 -4.55
C GLU A 385 23.06 6.20 -4.15
N ILE A 386 22.69 6.14 -2.86
CA ILE A 386 21.41 6.64 -2.37
C ILE A 386 21.52 8.11 -1.95
N SER A 387 20.64 8.93 -2.50
CA SER A 387 20.36 10.29 -2.03
C SER A 387 19.12 10.28 -1.15
N VAL A 388 19.12 11.04 -0.06
CA VAL A 388 17.96 11.13 0.84
C VAL A 388 17.56 12.58 1.05
N ARG A 389 16.25 12.81 1.00
CA ARG A 389 15.63 14.09 1.36
C ARG A 389 14.49 13.85 2.34
N PHE A 390 14.10 14.87 3.08
CA PHE A 390 12.92 14.80 3.94
C PHE A 390 12.10 16.09 3.88
N ARG A 391 10.86 16.01 4.38
CA ARG A 391 10.01 17.16 4.68
C ARG A 391 9.06 16.84 5.83
N LEU A 392 8.52 17.87 6.47
CA LEU A 392 7.46 17.76 7.46
C LEU A 392 6.17 18.25 6.81
N ALA A 393 5.13 17.40 6.75
CA ALA A 393 3.88 17.73 6.06
C ALA A 393 2.69 17.75 7.04
N ASP A 394 1.75 18.65 6.83
CA ASP A 394 0.43 18.60 7.46
C ASP A 394 -0.53 17.74 6.63
N LEU A 395 -0.87 16.56 7.14
CA LEU A 395 -1.77 15.61 6.48
C LEU A 395 -3.19 16.14 6.32
N THR A 396 -3.59 17.16 7.08
CA THR A 396 -4.91 17.78 6.95
C THR A 396 -5.00 18.77 5.79
N GLN A 397 -3.84 19.25 5.31
CA GLN A 397 -3.73 20.16 4.16
C GLN A 397 -3.39 19.42 2.87
N GLN A 398 -3.05 18.13 2.93
CA GLN A 398 -2.78 17.34 1.74
C GLN A 398 -4.02 17.31 0.85
N THR A 399 -3.87 17.85 -0.36
CA THR A 399 -4.85 17.70 -1.43
C THR A 399 -4.78 16.29 -2.00
N ASP A 400 -5.90 15.79 -2.51
CA ASP A 400 -5.88 14.55 -3.29
C ASP A 400 -4.85 14.66 -4.42
N PRO A 401 -4.04 13.60 -4.66
CA PRO A 401 -3.08 13.62 -5.75
C PRO A 401 -3.82 13.88 -7.07
N VAL A 402 -3.24 14.73 -7.92
CA VAL A 402 -3.72 14.89 -9.29
C VAL A 402 -3.44 13.58 -10.02
N VAL A 403 -4.48 12.77 -10.20
CA VAL A 403 -4.40 11.47 -10.88
C VAL A 403 -4.52 11.68 -12.39
N ASP A 404 -3.42 11.99 -13.05
CA ASP A 404 -3.37 11.93 -14.50
C ASP A 404 -3.54 10.48 -14.98
N PRO A 405 -4.21 10.24 -16.14
CA PRO A 405 -4.28 8.90 -16.70
C PRO A 405 -2.89 8.32 -16.88
N PHE A 406 -2.63 7.16 -16.27
CA PHE A 406 -1.36 6.47 -16.42
C PHE A 406 -1.16 6.10 -17.90
N ARG A 407 -0.18 6.75 -18.56
CA ARG A 407 0.19 6.45 -19.94
C ARG A 407 1.37 5.49 -19.94
N VAL A 408 1.14 4.30 -20.47
CA VAL A 408 2.20 3.34 -20.74
C VAL A 408 3.12 3.93 -21.82
N SER A 409 4.42 4.03 -21.53
CA SER A 409 5.40 4.47 -22.51
C SER A 409 5.40 3.54 -23.73
N ASN A 410 5.37 4.11 -24.93
CA ASN A 410 5.46 3.37 -26.18
C ASN A 410 6.79 3.68 -26.90
N CYS A 411 7.06 2.99 -28.00
CA CYS A 411 8.30 3.14 -28.77
C CYS A 411 8.15 4.06 -29.99
N ASP A 412 7.08 4.85 -30.10
CA ASP A 412 6.78 5.59 -31.34
C ASP A 412 7.81 6.69 -31.64
N SER A 413 8.42 7.23 -30.59
CA SER A 413 9.46 8.27 -30.63
C SER A 413 10.87 7.75 -30.91
N GLU A 414 11.06 6.42 -30.88
CA GLU A 414 12.38 5.80 -31.11
C GLU A 414 12.71 5.79 -32.61
N GLU A 415 14.00 5.84 -32.93
CA GLU A 415 14.47 5.76 -34.32
C GLU A 415 14.36 4.34 -34.89
N MET A 416 14.18 4.24 -36.21
CA MET A 416 14.17 2.95 -36.90
C MET A 416 15.58 2.35 -36.99
N THR A 417 15.75 1.13 -36.52
CA THR A 417 16.98 0.36 -36.73
C THR A 417 16.89 -0.57 -37.93
N SER A 418 18.04 -0.83 -38.57
CA SER A 418 18.17 -1.87 -39.59
C SER A 418 18.73 -3.15 -38.96
N VAL A 419 18.08 -4.30 -39.23
CA VAL A 419 18.57 -5.63 -38.85
C VAL A 419 18.43 -6.56 -40.06
N SER A 420 19.53 -7.20 -40.45
CA SER A 420 19.57 -8.13 -41.58
C SER A 420 19.03 -9.50 -41.18
N LEU A 421 17.73 -9.71 -41.38
CA LEU A 421 17.09 -11.04 -41.32
C LEU A 421 17.28 -11.78 -42.65
N LYS A 422 16.99 -13.09 -42.68
CA LYS A 422 16.99 -13.88 -43.91
C LYS A 422 16.03 -13.29 -44.94
N GLU A 423 16.49 -13.08 -46.17
CA GLU A 423 15.62 -12.65 -47.27
C GLU A 423 14.48 -13.66 -47.51
N PRO A 424 13.25 -13.20 -47.83
CA PRO A 424 12.83 -11.81 -48.08
C PRO A 424 12.32 -11.07 -46.83
N TYR A 425 12.51 -11.62 -45.62
CA TYR A 425 11.89 -11.09 -44.41
C TYR A 425 12.53 -9.76 -43.96
N LYS A 426 11.69 -8.79 -43.59
CA LYS A 426 12.09 -7.50 -43.02
C LYS A 426 11.19 -7.16 -41.84
N LEU A 427 11.76 -6.45 -40.85
CA LEU A 427 10.99 -5.93 -39.72
C LEU A 427 10.07 -4.80 -40.17
N TYR A 428 8.84 -4.77 -39.64
CA TYR A 428 7.97 -3.60 -39.76
C TYR A 428 8.54 -2.41 -38.98
N GLU A 429 8.18 -1.18 -39.36
CA GLU A 429 8.64 0.05 -38.69
C GLU A 429 8.51 -0.02 -37.17
N ARG A 430 7.33 -0.42 -36.66
CA ARG A 430 7.08 -0.54 -35.22
C ARG A 430 8.02 -1.55 -34.53
N GLN A 431 8.35 -2.63 -35.22
CA GLN A 431 9.27 -3.65 -34.70
C GLN A 431 10.71 -3.12 -34.68
N GLN A 432 11.11 -2.33 -35.69
CA GLN A 432 12.42 -1.68 -35.74
C GLN A 432 12.58 -0.72 -34.56
N LYS A 433 11.58 0.12 -34.29
CA LYS A 433 11.58 1.04 -33.15
C LYS A 433 11.65 0.32 -31.80
N ALA A 434 10.91 -0.78 -31.65
CA ALA A 434 10.99 -1.62 -30.45
C ALA A 434 12.40 -2.22 -30.25
N VAL A 435 13.05 -2.70 -31.31
CA VAL A 435 14.44 -3.19 -31.25
C VAL A 435 15.41 -2.07 -30.87
N THR A 436 15.22 -0.84 -31.35
CA THR A 436 16.01 0.32 -30.94
C THR A 436 15.91 0.56 -29.44
N LYS A 437 14.69 0.54 -28.88
CA LYS A 437 14.48 0.68 -27.44
C LYS A 437 15.19 -0.42 -26.65
N MET A 438 15.01 -1.68 -27.06
CA MET A 438 15.63 -2.82 -26.39
C MET A 438 17.17 -2.72 -26.42
N CYS A 439 17.77 -2.29 -27.53
CA CYS A 439 19.21 -2.06 -27.59
C CYS A 439 19.67 -0.91 -26.70
N SER A 440 18.90 0.19 -26.62
CA SER A 440 19.19 1.29 -25.69
C SER A 440 19.21 0.82 -24.22
N ILE A 441 18.32 -0.11 -23.86
CA ILE A 441 18.31 -0.75 -22.54
C ILE A 441 19.57 -1.61 -22.36
N GLU A 442 19.91 -2.48 -23.31
CA GLU A 442 21.09 -3.36 -23.23
C GLU A 442 22.45 -2.64 -23.23
N ASP A 443 22.49 -1.44 -23.81
CA ASP A 443 23.66 -0.56 -23.81
C ASP A 443 23.71 0.31 -22.54
N GLY A 444 22.69 0.24 -21.68
CA GLY A 444 22.64 0.96 -20.41
C GLY A 444 22.34 2.46 -20.55
N ASN A 445 21.70 2.85 -21.65
CA ASN A 445 21.33 4.24 -21.95
C ASN A 445 19.94 4.62 -21.41
N THR A 446 19.19 3.65 -20.87
CA THR A 446 17.89 3.90 -20.24
C THR A 446 18.05 3.98 -18.72
N LEU A 447 17.99 5.19 -18.18
CA LEU A 447 18.03 5.49 -16.75
C LEU A 447 16.64 5.38 -16.13
N PHE A 448 16.61 5.02 -14.86
CA PHE A 448 15.41 4.94 -14.05
C PHE A 448 15.70 5.43 -12.64
N GLU A 449 14.87 6.34 -12.12
CA GLU A 449 14.93 6.76 -10.73
C GLU A 449 14.15 5.76 -9.87
N GLU A 450 14.86 4.98 -9.08
CA GLU A 450 14.26 4.20 -8.00
C GLU A 450 13.96 5.12 -6.82
N LEU A 451 12.80 4.92 -6.20
CA LEU A 451 12.32 5.76 -5.11
C LEU A 451 11.63 4.92 -4.03
N GLU A 452 11.99 5.17 -2.78
CA GLU A 452 11.29 4.67 -1.60
C GLU A 452 11.02 5.83 -0.64
N MET A 453 9.84 5.80 -0.01
CA MET A 453 9.47 6.78 1.01
C MET A 453 9.21 6.11 2.35
N SER A 454 9.51 6.82 3.43
CA SER A 454 9.10 6.46 4.77
C SER A 454 8.32 7.61 5.37
N GLU A 455 7.06 7.33 5.72
CA GLU A 455 6.18 8.26 6.38
C GLU A 455 6.09 7.93 7.87
N GLN A 456 6.30 8.93 8.72
CA GLN A 456 6.29 8.80 10.17
C GLN A 456 5.35 9.85 10.76
N GLU A 457 4.18 9.43 11.22
CA GLU A 457 3.21 10.33 11.84
C GLU A 457 3.68 10.80 13.22
N MET A 458 3.54 12.09 13.51
CA MET A 458 3.79 12.60 14.85
C MET A 458 2.68 12.12 15.80
N PRO A 459 3.02 11.50 16.95
CA PRO A 459 2.02 11.09 17.92
C PRO A 459 1.15 12.26 18.37
N GLY A 460 -0.17 12.04 18.43
CA GLY A 460 -1.14 13.07 18.80
C GLY A 460 -2.08 13.46 17.66
N SER A 461 -2.83 14.54 17.85
CA SER A 461 -3.86 14.99 16.90
C SER A 461 -3.46 16.26 16.13
N ALA A 462 -2.17 16.53 16.01
CA ALA A 462 -1.67 17.67 15.24
C ALA A 462 -1.74 17.43 13.71
N GLY A 463 -1.78 16.17 13.28
CA GLY A 463 -1.87 15.81 11.86
C GLY A 463 -0.56 15.95 11.09
N TRP A 464 0.58 16.10 11.76
CA TRP A 464 1.88 16.26 11.10
C TRP A 464 2.58 14.92 10.86
N SER A 465 3.29 14.83 9.74
CA SER A 465 3.99 13.63 9.32
C SER A 465 5.38 13.98 8.78
N LEU A 466 6.41 13.29 9.27
CA LEU A 466 7.77 13.38 8.75
C LEU A 466 7.88 12.38 7.60
N ILE A 467 8.17 12.89 6.40
CA ILE A 467 8.31 12.07 5.20
C ILE A 467 9.76 12.12 4.75
N ALA A 468 10.42 10.97 4.71
CA ALA A 468 11.73 10.82 4.08
C ALA A 468 11.58 10.15 2.71
N LYS A 469 12.37 10.59 1.74
CA LYS A 469 12.43 10.09 0.36
C LYS A 469 13.87 9.70 0.05
N ALA A 470 14.10 8.41 -0.16
CA ALA A 470 15.35 7.88 -0.65
C ALA A 470 15.24 7.63 -2.16
N THR A 471 16.21 8.12 -2.94
CA THR A 471 16.27 7.89 -4.38
C THR A 471 17.63 7.41 -4.84
N ARG A 472 17.66 6.64 -5.92
CA ARG A 472 18.88 6.37 -6.68
C ARG A 472 18.56 6.28 -8.16
N GLU A 473 19.48 6.72 -9.00
CA GLU A 473 19.39 6.51 -10.44
C GLU A 473 20.07 5.19 -10.81
N THR A 474 19.38 4.34 -11.58
CA THR A 474 19.87 3.03 -12.00
C THR A 474 19.67 2.83 -13.50
N LYS A 475 20.49 1.98 -14.11
CA LYS A 475 20.28 1.51 -15.48
C LYS A 475 19.31 0.34 -15.46
N ILE A 476 18.22 0.42 -16.22
CA ILE A 476 17.27 -0.70 -16.32
C ILE A 476 17.97 -1.86 -17.06
N SER A 477 17.83 -3.07 -16.54
CA SER A 477 18.47 -4.27 -17.11
C SER A 477 17.46 -5.24 -17.74
N GLY A 478 16.43 -4.69 -18.40
CA GLY A 478 15.33 -5.48 -18.95
C GLY A 478 14.06 -4.71 -19.26
N GLY A 479 13.01 -5.43 -19.65
CA GLY A 479 11.70 -4.84 -19.91
C GLY A 479 10.64 -5.86 -20.33
N VAL A 480 9.42 -5.41 -20.53
CA VAL A 480 8.30 -6.23 -21.02
C VAL A 480 7.81 -5.68 -22.34
N ILE A 481 7.65 -6.58 -23.32
CA ILE A 481 7.04 -6.28 -24.60
C ILE A 481 5.58 -6.77 -24.53
N ALA A 482 4.69 -5.84 -24.20
CA ALA A 482 3.25 -6.07 -24.04
C ALA A 482 2.50 -5.70 -25.33
N ASP A 483 2.70 -6.52 -26.34
CA ASP A 483 2.18 -6.31 -27.68
C ASP A 483 1.08 -7.32 -28.00
N ALA A 484 0.07 -6.91 -28.77
CA ALA A 484 -1.05 -7.78 -29.13
C ALA A 484 -0.59 -9.13 -29.73
N ILE A 485 -1.40 -10.17 -29.58
CA ILE A 485 -1.13 -11.48 -30.19
C ILE A 485 -1.02 -11.30 -31.72
N GLY A 486 0.01 -11.87 -32.33
CA GLY A 486 0.30 -11.71 -33.76
C GLY A 486 1.18 -10.49 -34.14
N ALA A 487 1.52 -9.61 -33.19
CA ALA A 487 2.39 -8.45 -33.41
C ALA A 487 3.85 -8.75 -33.86
N GLY A 488 4.28 -10.02 -33.77
CA GLY A 488 5.64 -10.44 -34.10
C GLY A 488 6.66 -10.26 -32.96
N LYS A 489 6.25 -10.42 -31.69
CA LYS A 489 7.15 -10.38 -30.51
C LYS A 489 8.36 -11.32 -30.62
N THR A 490 8.14 -12.53 -31.15
CA THR A 490 9.20 -13.51 -31.44
C THR A 490 10.19 -12.98 -32.47
N VAL A 491 9.73 -12.29 -33.51
CA VAL A 491 10.61 -11.73 -34.56
C VAL A 491 11.44 -10.57 -34.02
N ILE A 492 10.86 -9.70 -33.18
CA ILE A 492 11.58 -8.65 -32.45
C ILE A 492 12.71 -9.27 -31.60
N SER A 493 12.39 -10.36 -30.90
CA SER A 493 13.35 -11.10 -30.08
C SER A 493 14.48 -11.71 -30.90
N ILE A 494 14.19 -12.31 -32.05
CA ILE A 494 15.21 -12.82 -32.98
C ILE A 494 16.08 -11.68 -33.52
N ALA A 495 15.48 -10.54 -33.83
CA ALA A 495 16.20 -9.39 -34.37
C ALA A 495 17.24 -8.81 -33.40
N ILE A 496 16.92 -8.69 -32.10
CA ILE A 496 17.91 -8.24 -31.11
C ILE A 496 19.05 -9.25 -30.94
N ILE A 497 18.77 -10.55 -31.01
CA ILE A 497 19.80 -11.60 -30.98
C ILE A 497 20.75 -11.42 -32.18
N VAL A 498 20.21 -11.33 -33.39
CA VAL A 498 20.99 -11.14 -34.63
C VAL A 498 21.85 -9.88 -34.56
N ARG A 499 21.29 -8.76 -34.07
CA ARG A 499 22.01 -7.49 -33.95
C ARG A 499 23.20 -7.57 -32.98
N GLY A 500 23.08 -8.35 -31.91
CA GLY A 500 24.11 -8.51 -30.87
C GLY A 500 25.05 -9.70 -31.05
N ILE A 501 24.82 -10.57 -32.04
CA ILE A 501 25.41 -11.92 -32.10
C ILE A 501 26.94 -11.93 -32.17
N GLU A 502 27.54 -11.07 -32.99
CA GLU A 502 29.00 -11.03 -33.15
C GLU A 502 29.70 -10.56 -31.86
N LYS A 503 29.11 -9.55 -31.18
CA LYS A 503 29.59 -9.12 -29.86
C LYS A 503 29.49 -10.24 -28.83
N ALA A 504 28.38 -10.99 -28.83
CA ALA A 504 28.16 -12.11 -27.91
C ALA A 504 29.14 -13.27 -28.16
N ARG A 505 29.42 -13.58 -29.42
CA ARG A 505 30.42 -14.60 -29.81
C ARG A 505 31.83 -14.23 -29.38
N HIS A 506 32.17 -12.94 -29.38
CA HIS A 506 33.46 -12.44 -28.91
C HIS A 506 33.56 -12.37 -27.38
N SER A 507 32.43 -12.11 -26.68
CA SER A 507 32.41 -11.98 -25.22
C SER A 507 32.31 -13.31 -24.48
N ARG A 508 32.01 -14.42 -25.17
CA ARG A 508 31.93 -15.75 -24.55
C ARG A 508 33.28 -16.15 -23.94
N SER A 509 33.23 -16.81 -22.79
CA SER A 509 34.41 -17.24 -22.04
C SER A 509 34.13 -18.53 -21.27
N PHE A 510 35.16 -19.38 -21.19
CA PHE A 510 35.12 -20.58 -20.37
C PHE A 510 35.36 -20.22 -18.89
N PRO A 511 34.68 -20.83 -17.90
CA PRO A 511 33.83 -22.02 -18.01
C PRO A 511 32.33 -21.79 -18.24
N ASN A 512 31.80 -20.59 -18.04
CA ASN A 512 30.36 -20.39 -17.88
C ASN A 512 29.77 -19.22 -18.68
N GLN A 513 30.57 -18.35 -19.30
CA GLN A 513 30.06 -17.20 -20.03
C GLN A 513 29.66 -17.62 -21.45
N SER A 514 28.38 -17.92 -21.66
CA SER A 514 27.83 -18.36 -22.94
C SER A 514 27.52 -17.19 -23.87
N SER A 515 27.76 -17.33 -25.17
CA SER A 515 27.26 -16.37 -26.19
C SER A 515 25.74 -16.45 -26.38
N ALA A 516 25.08 -17.47 -25.81
CA ALA A 516 23.70 -17.76 -26.11
C ALA A 516 22.74 -16.77 -25.44
N THR A 517 21.68 -16.47 -26.18
CA THR A 517 20.42 -16.00 -25.60
C THR A 517 19.63 -17.19 -25.07
N LEU A 518 19.30 -17.18 -23.78
CA LEU A 518 18.42 -18.19 -23.19
C LEU A 518 16.96 -17.79 -23.41
N VAL A 519 16.23 -18.61 -24.16
CA VAL A 519 14.82 -18.44 -24.46
C VAL A 519 14.04 -19.42 -23.57
N VAL A 520 13.37 -18.88 -22.56
CA VAL A 520 12.52 -19.60 -21.60
C VAL A 520 11.09 -19.54 -22.10
N VAL A 521 10.51 -20.69 -22.39
CA VAL A 521 9.19 -20.77 -23.05
C VAL A 521 8.28 -21.80 -22.39
N PRO A 522 6.98 -21.73 -22.63
CA PRO A 522 6.12 -22.90 -22.52
C PRO A 522 6.68 -24.16 -23.19
N PRO A 523 6.49 -25.36 -22.60
CA PRO A 523 6.90 -26.61 -23.24
C PRO A 523 6.39 -26.77 -24.68
N GLY A 524 5.14 -26.36 -24.93
CA GLY A 524 4.52 -26.41 -26.25
C GLY A 524 5.09 -25.42 -27.28
N LEU A 525 5.86 -24.41 -26.87
CA LEU A 525 6.39 -23.38 -27.77
C LEU A 525 7.86 -23.62 -28.18
N ILE A 526 8.52 -24.66 -27.66
CA ILE A 526 9.94 -24.94 -27.97
C ILE A 526 10.16 -25.12 -29.48
N ASP A 527 9.37 -26.00 -30.11
CA ASP A 527 9.52 -26.29 -31.54
C ASP A 527 9.05 -25.14 -32.44
N GLN A 528 8.09 -24.33 -31.96
CA GLN A 528 7.67 -23.11 -32.64
C GLN A 528 8.83 -22.11 -32.69
N TRP A 529 9.47 -21.81 -31.55
CA TRP A 529 10.63 -20.92 -31.49
C TRP A 529 11.79 -21.39 -32.36
N LYS A 530 12.09 -22.69 -32.31
CA LYS A 530 13.11 -23.32 -33.16
C LYS A 530 12.82 -23.12 -34.65
N SER A 531 11.56 -23.26 -35.05
CA SER A 531 11.12 -23.09 -36.44
C SER A 531 11.21 -21.62 -36.89
N GLU A 532 10.78 -20.69 -36.03
CA GLU A 532 10.87 -19.25 -36.29
C GLU A 532 12.32 -18.78 -36.40
N ILE A 533 13.21 -19.25 -35.52
CA ILE A 533 14.65 -18.96 -35.63
C ILE A 533 15.21 -19.47 -36.95
N ARG A 534 14.90 -20.72 -37.35
CA ARG A 534 15.34 -21.28 -38.64
C ARG A 534 14.80 -20.50 -39.84
N LYS A 535 13.60 -19.93 -39.72
CA LYS A 535 12.96 -19.12 -40.76
C LYS A 535 13.65 -17.77 -40.93
N PHE A 536 13.90 -17.04 -39.84
CA PHE A 536 14.42 -15.66 -39.89
C PHE A 536 15.94 -15.54 -39.80
N ALA A 537 16.62 -16.50 -39.17
CA ALA A 537 18.07 -16.46 -38.92
C ALA A 537 18.68 -17.89 -38.89
N PRO A 538 18.72 -18.59 -40.04
CA PRO A 538 19.11 -20.00 -40.14
C PRO A 538 20.58 -20.30 -39.80
N SER A 539 21.45 -19.28 -39.80
CA SER A 539 22.88 -19.43 -39.51
C SER A 539 23.20 -19.57 -38.02
N MET A 540 22.21 -19.37 -37.13
CA MET A 540 22.42 -19.43 -35.68
C MET A 540 22.52 -20.88 -35.17
N LYS A 541 23.46 -21.14 -34.26
CA LYS A 541 23.57 -22.41 -33.53
C LYS A 541 22.52 -22.47 -32.43
N VAL A 542 21.45 -23.24 -32.65
CA VAL A 542 20.33 -23.41 -31.73
C VAL A 542 20.39 -24.74 -30.99
N ILE A 543 20.24 -24.71 -29.67
CA ILE A 543 20.08 -25.89 -28.81
C ILE A 543 18.67 -25.90 -28.24
N SER A 544 17.95 -27.02 -28.38
CA SER A 544 16.63 -27.23 -27.77
C SER A 544 16.76 -28.18 -26.60
N VAL A 545 16.38 -27.71 -25.42
CA VAL A 545 16.25 -28.49 -24.19
C VAL A 545 14.77 -28.77 -23.98
N TYR A 546 14.38 -30.03 -23.88
CA TYR A 546 12.99 -30.41 -23.56
C TYR A 546 12.84 -30.88 -22.11
N ASP A 547 13.88 -31.48 -21.56
CA ASP A 547 13.87 -32.11 -20.24
C ASP A 547 15.31 -32.33 -19.71
N TYR A 548 15.43 -32.93 -18.53
CA TYR A 548 16.72 -33.34 -17.97
C TYR A 548 17.49 -34.31 -18.88
N GLY A 549 16.82 -35.23 -19.56
CA GLY A 549 17.44 -36.18 -20.49
C GLY A 549 18.14 -35.50 -21.67
N SER A 550 17.61 -34.38 -22.13
CA SER A 550 18.19 -33.51 -23.15
C SER A 550 19.48 -32.86 -22.65
N ILE A 551 19.44 -32.29 -21.44
CA ILE A 551 20.60 -31.65 -20.80
C ILE A 551 21.74 -32.64 -20.59
N GLY A 552 21.44 -33.86 -20.15
CA GLY A 552 22.44 -34.91 -19.92
C GLY A 552 23.32 -35.24 -21.13
N LYS A 553 22.90 -34.87 -22.35
CA LYS A 553 23.63 -35.14 -23.60
C LYS A 553 24.50 -33.97 -24.07
N ILE A 554 24.21 -32.74 -23.61
CA ILE A 554 24.84 -31.51 -24.09
C ILE A 554 26.18 -31.30 -23.36
N ARG A 555 27.22 -30.97 -24.12
CA ARG A 555 28.55 -30.65 -23.57
C ARG A 555 28.61 -29.19 -23.12
N VAL A 556 29.46 -28.90 -22.13
CA VAL A 556 29.73 -27.52 -21.68
C VAL A 556 30.16 -26.62 -22.84
N LYS A 557 31.09 -27.10 -23.68
CA LYS A 557 31.51 -26.38 -24.90
C LYS A 557 30.34 -25.99 -25.80
N ASP A 558 29.41 -26.91 -26.02
CA ASP A 558 28.29 -26.67 -26.92
C ASP A 558 27.33 -25.60 -26.38
N MET A 559 27.11 -25.59 -25.08
CA MET A 559 26.27 -24.59 -24.41
C MET A 559 26.90 -23.20 -24.42
N ILE A 560 28.22 -23.10 -24.26
CA ILE A 560 28.96 -21.83 -24.33
C ILE A 560 28.95 -21.26 -25.76
N GLU A 561 29.13 -22.12 -26.77
CA GLU A 561 29.26 -21.72 -28.16
C GLU A 561 27.93 -21.55 -28.90
N ALA A 562 26.80 -21.86 -28.26
CA ALA A 562 25.48 -21.66 -28.86
C ALA A 562 25.15 -20.17 -29.01
N ASP A 563 24.32 -19.85 -30.00
CA ASP A 563 23.76 -18.50 -30.18
C ASP A 563 22.39 -18.39 -29.49
N VAL A 564 21.62 -19.49 -29.47
CA VAL A 564 20.32 -19.57 -28.80
C VAL A 564 20.17 -20.92 -28.10
N VAL A 565 19.73 -20.90 -26.84
CA VAL A 565 19.31 -22.07 -26.08
C VAL A 565 17.84 -21.89 -25.73
N ILE A 566 17.00 -22.84 -26.11
CA ILE A 566 15.56 -22.83 -25.81
C ILE A 566 15.30 -23.87 -24.73
N CYS A 567 14.64 -23.49 -23.64
CA CYS A 567 14.27 -24.40 -22.56
C CYS A 567 12.84 -24.16 -22.07
N PRO A 568 12.17 -25.20 -21.54
CA PRO A 568 10.88 -25.01 -20.93
C PRO A 568 11.00 -24.26 -19.60
N VAL A 569 10.04 -23.40 -19.31
CA VAL A 569 9.91 -22.67 -18.05
C VAL A 569 9.66 -23.60 -16.85
N ASP A 570 9.14 -24.81 -17.12
CA ASP A 570 8.85 -25.83 -16.11
C ASP A 570 9.97 -26.86 -15.92
N ILE A 571 11.20 -26.60 -16.39
CA ILE A 571 12.32 -27.55 -16.31
C ILE A 571 12.58 -28.10 -14.89
N LEU A 572 12.24 -27.33 -13.84
CA LEU A 572 12.35 -27.76 -12.43
C LEU A 572 11.36 -28.89 -12.05
N GLU A 573 10.29 -29.09 -12.82
CA GLU A 573 9.37 -30.23 -12.69
C GLU A 573 9.91 -31.49 -13.41
N SER A 574 10.95 -31.36 -14.24
CA SER A 574 11.55 -32.50 -14.95
C SER A 574 12.22 -33.46 -13.94
N GLU A 575 11.85 -34.74 -14.02
CA GLU A 575 12.35 -35.77 -13.11
C GLU A 575 13.89 -35.84 -13.15
N GLY A 576 14.52 -35.71 -11.98
CA GLY A 576 15.97 -35.74 -11.83
C GLY A 576 16.70 -34.44 -12.14
N TYR A 577 16.03 -33.37 -12.61
CA TYR A 577 16.69 -32.08 -12.88
C TYR A 577 17.22 -31.44 -11.59
N MET A 578 16.35 -31.27 -10.60
CA MET A 578 16.74 -30.70 -9.30
C MET A 578 17.76 -31.60 -8.58
N ASP A 579 17.63 -32.92 -8.70
CA ASP A 579 18.62 -33.87 -8.18
C ASP A 579 19.99 -33.65 -8.84
N ASN A 580 20.02 -33.37 -10.14
CA ASN A 580 21.26 -33.07 -10.85
C ASN A 580 21.90 -31.76 -10.36
N VAL A 581 21.12 -30.71 -10.13
CA VAL A 581 21.60 -29.44 -9.55
C VAL A 581 22.28 -29.70 -8.20
N VAL A 582 21.59 -30.38 -7.28
CA VAL A 582 22.12 -30.69 -5.94
C VAL A 582 23.32 -31.62 -6.02
N ARG A 583 23.25 -32.69 -6.81
CA ARG A 583 24.32 -33.69 -6.95
C ARG A 583 25.61 -33.06 -7.47
N LYS A 584 25.53 -32.19 -8.48
CA LYS A 584 26.70 -31.48 -9.04
C LYS A 584 27.27 -30.49 -8.02
N ALA A 585 26.41 -29.73 -7.35
CA ALA A 585 26.81 -28.77 -6.31
C ALA A 585 27.55 -29.43 -5.13
N GLU A 586 27.20 -30.65 -4.77
CA GLU A 586 27.68 -31.35 -3.57
C GLU A 586 28.72 -32.44 -3.87
N LYS A 587 29.31 -32.43 -5.07
CA LYS A 587 30.34 -33.38 -5.52
C LYS A 587 29.90 -34.85 -5.35
N ASN A 588 28.66 -35.16 -5.74
CA ASN A 588 28.05 -36.49 -5.68
C ASN A 588 27.80 -37.09 -4.29
N LYS A 589 27.78 -36.29 -3.21
CA LYS A 589 27.27 -36.75 -1.91
C LYS A 589 25.77 -37.04 -2.00
N LYS A 590 25.32 -38.12 -1.36
CA LYS A 590 23.89 -38.44 -1.27
C LYS A 590 23.21 -37.47 -0.31
N ILE A 591 22.49 -36.50 -0.87
CA ILE A 591 21.76 -35.47 -0.12
C ILE A 591 20.29 -35.56 -0.50
N TYR A 592 19.44 -35.28 0.48
CA TYR A 592 18.01 -35.18 0.25
C TYR A 592 17.70 -33.96 -0.62
N THR A 593 17.11 -34.21 -1.79
CA THR A 593 16.61 -33.17 -2.68
C THR A 593 15.14 -32.89 -2.38
N PRO A 594 14.75 -31.64 -2.05
CA PRO A 594 13.34 -31.30 -1.90
C PRO A 594 12.61 -31.40 -3.24
N LYS A 595 11.37 -31.89 -3.19
CA LYS A 595 10.45 -31.80 -4.32
C LYS A 595 9.94 -30.38 -4.48
N LEU A 596 9.59 -29.98 -5.71
CA LEU A 596 8.97 -28.68 -5.93
C LEU A 596 7.70 -28.54 -5.07
N PRO A 597 7.50 -27.40 -4.37
CA PRO A 597 6.36 -27.21 -3.49
C PRO A 597 5.02 -27.39 -4.21
N LYS A 598 4.06 -28.04 -3.54
CA LYS A 598 2.74 -28.33 -4.12
C LYS A 598 1.77 -27.16 -4.11
N TYR A 599 2.04 -26.12 -3.34
CA TYR A 599 1.15 -24.97 -3.18
C TYR A 599 1.88 -23.70 -3.57
N THR A 600 1.29 -22.94 -4.49
CA THR A 600 1.54 -21.52 -4.61
C THR A 600 0.95 -20.87 -3.38
N GLY A 601 1.73 -20.15 -2.59
CA GLY A 601 1.22 -19.39 -1.44
C GLY A 601 0.41 -18.17 -1.84
N GLN A 602 -0.20 -18.13 -3.02
CA GLN A 602 -0.69 -16.86 -3.57
C GLN A 602 -2.12 -17.01 -4.08
N GLN A 603 -2.99 -16.20 -3.49
CA GLN A 603 -4.26 -15.80 -4.06
C GLN A 603 -4.29 -14.28 -4.03
N GLU A 604 -4.24 -13.64 -5.19
CA GLU A 604 -4.48 -12.20 -5.26
C GLU A 604 -5.91 -11.90 -4.82
N LYS A 605 -6.09 -10.83 -4.04
CA LYS A 605 -7.42 -10.24 -3.80
C LYS A 605 -7.64 -9.16 -4.86
N ASN A 606 -8.44 -9.49 -5.87
CA ASN A 606 -8.90 -8.51 -6.85
C ASN A 606 -9.86 -7.54 -6.15
N GLY A 607 -9.52 -6.25 -6.15
CA GLY A 607 -10.37 -5.19 -5.63
C GLY A 607 -9.57 -3.99 -5.14
N ALA A 608 -9.48 -2.96 -5.99
CA ALA A 608 -9.13 -1.61 -5.57
C ALA A 608 -10.41 -0.77 -5.57
N ASP A 609 -11.35 -1.10 -4.69
CA ASP A 609 -12.55 -0.28 -4.50
C ASP A 609 -12.22 0.90 -3.59
N GLY A 610 -11.76 2.02 -4.17
CA GLY A 610 -11.87 3.40 -3.63
C GLY A 610 -11.57 3.65 -2.15
N VAL A 611 -10.85 2.77 -1.48
CA VAL A 611 -10.63 2.73 -0.05
C VAL A 611 -9.21 2.24 0.17
N TRP A 612 -8.45 3.04 0.91
CA TRP A 612 -7.33 2.63 1.76
C TRP A 612 -7.03 1.13 1.69
N ILE A 613 -5.95 0.74 1.00
CA ILE A 613 -5.42 -0.62 1.06
C ILE A 613 -4.91 -0.80 2.50
N PRO A 614 -5.62 -1.54 3.38
CA PRO A 614 -5.08 -1.81 4.70
C PRO A 614 -3.85 -2.68 4.49
N SER A 615 -2.82 -2.51 5.33
CA SER A 615 -1.62 -3.37 5.40
C SER A 615 -1.95 -4.79 5.89
N SER A 616 -3.06 -5.37 5.43
CA SER A 616 -3.48 -6.72 5.71
C SER A 616 -3.73 -7.49 4.41
N SER A 617 -2.71 -7.66 3.56
CA SER A 617 -2.52 -8.95 2.86
C SER A 617 -2.06 -9.98 3.89
N ALA A 618 -2.97 -10.22 4.83
CA ALA A 618 -2.86 -11.20 5.86
C ALA A 618 -2.57 -12.54 5.20
N ASP A 619 -1.39 -13.06 5.51
CA ASP A 619 -1.01 -14.44 5.40
C ASP A 619 -1.23 -15.10 4.01
N PRO A 620 -0.18 -15.23 3.19
CA PRO A 620 -0.25 -15.92 1.89
C PRO A 620 -0.82 -17.36 1.96
N TYR A 621 -0.81 -17.99 3.14
CA TYR A 621 -1.40 -19.31 3.37
C TYR A 621 -2.62 -19.29 4.31
N GLY A 622 -3.05 -18.14 4.80
CA GLY A 622 -4.16 -17.96 5.73
C GLY A 622 -3.85 -18.44 7.15
N GLY A 623 -3.85 -17.53 8.14
CA GLY A 623 -3.67 -17.85 9.55
C GLY A 623 -2.31 -18.45 9.94
N ALA A 624 -1.43 -17.61 10.49
CA ALA A 624 -0.18 -18.02 11.14
C ALA A 624 -0.39 -19.06 12.24
N ASN A 625 -1.61 -19.12 12.74
CA ASN A 625 -2.08 -20.00 13.80
C ASN A 625 -2.53 -21.39 13.30
N ASN A 626 -2.46 -21.68 11.99
CA ASN A 626 -2.73 -23.01 11.44
C ASN A 626 -1.42 -23.79 11.17
N PRO A 627 -1.14 -24.88 11.91
CA PRO A 627 0.06 -25.69 11.72
C PRO A 627 0.27 -26.20 10.30
N ASN A 628 -0.80 -26.51 9.56
CA ASN A 628 -0.70 -27.00 8.18
C ASN A 628 -0.20 -25.92 7.21
N ASN A 629 -0.56 -24.67 7.44
CA ASN A 629 -0.14 -23.55 6.62
C ASN A 629 1.32 -23.17 6.91
N GLN A 630 1.76 -23.27 8.16
CA GLN A 630 3.17 -23.15 8.51
C GLN A 630 4.04 -24.24 7.88
N LYS A 631 3.55 -25.48 7.82
CA LYS A 631 4.26 -26.58 7.16
C LYS A 631 4.50 -26.29 5.67
N ARG A 632 3.48 -25.83 4.95
CA ARG A 632 3.58 -25.44 3.53
C ARG A 632 4.59 -24.31 3.31
N ARG A 633 4.60 -23.29 4.16
CA ARG A 633 5.61 -22.21 4.14
C ARG A 633 7.02 -22.73 4.28
N ASN A 634 7.24 -23.62 5.26
CA ASN A 634 8.54 -24.21 5.51
C ASN A 634 9.01 -25.08 4.33
N GLU A 635 8.12 -25.86 3.70
CA GLU A 635 8.45 -26.65 2.52
C GLU A 635 8.92 -25.75 1.36
N SER A 636 8.21 -24.66 1.08
CA SER A 636 8.60 -23.69 0.04
C SER A 636 9.92 -22.99 0.36
N ALA A 637 10.08 -22.49 1.59
CA ALA A 637 11.32 -21.83 2.01
C ALA A 637 12.53 -22.77 1.97
N TYR A 638 12.32 -24.04 2.36
CA TYR A 638 13.35 -25.06 2.31
C TYR A 638 13.77 -25.38 0.87
N TYR A 639 12.81 -25.56 -0.05
CA TYR A 639 13.10 -25.79 -1.46
C TYR A 639 13.98 -24.67 -2.03
N THR A 640 13.56 -23.40 -1.87
CA THR A 640 14.31 -22.25 -2.37
C THR A 640 15.70 -22.16 -1.72
N TYR A 641 15.81 -22.42 -0.41
CA TYR A 641 17.10 -22.41 0.28
C TYR A 641 18.08 -23.43 -0.34
N VAL A 642 17.64 -24.69 -0.51
CA VAL A 642 18.47 -25.73 -1.11
C VAL A 642 18.84 -25.39 -2.54
N TYR A 643 17.87 -24.91 -3.32
CA TYR A 643 18.08 -24.56 -4.71
C TYR A 643 19.12 -23.44 -4.86
N LEU A 644 18.94 -22.31 -4.18
CA LEU A 644 19.87 -21.17 -4.26
C LEU A 644 21.25 -21.51 -3.72
N ASN A 645 21.35 -22.26 -2.61
CA ASN A 645 22.64 -22.70 -2.07
C ASN A 645 23.36 -23.66 -3.02
N SER A 646 22.59 -24.56 -3.67
CA SER A 646 23.15 -25.49 -4.66
C SER A 646 23.63 -24.74 -5.89
N VAL A 647 22.88 -23.75 -6.38
CA VAL A 647 23.30 -22.88 -7.49
C VAL A 647 24.59 -22.12 -7.15
N GLU A 648 24.70 -21.58 -5.93
CA GLU A 648 25.91 -20.87 -5.49
C GLU A 648 27.15 -21.78 -5.49
N LYS A 649 27.01 -23.02 -5.03
CA LYS A 649 28.08 -24.03 -5.05
C LYS A 649 28.38 -24.51 -6.47
N LEU A 650 27.34 -24.75 -7.28
CA LEU A 650 27.44 -25.19 -8.67
C LEU A 650 28.31 -24.22 -9.48
N ARG A 651 28.14 -22.92 -9.29
CA ARG A 651 28.93 -21.88 -9.99
C ARG A 651 30.41 -21.83 -9.59
N LYS A 652 30.77 -22.40 -8.44
CA LYS A 652 32.15 -22.47 -7.95
C LYS A 652 32.85 -23.78 -8.37
N MET A 653 32.16 -24.64 -9.13
CA MET A 653 32.69 -25.92 -9.58
C MET A 653 33.70 -25.74 -10.72
N GLU A 654 34.77 -26.52 -10.67
CA GLU A 654 35.67 -26.71 -11.82
C GLU A 654 35.06 -27.71 -12.79
N VAL A 655 35.06 -27.35 -14.07
CA VAL A 655 34.44 -28.15 -15.14
C VAL A 655 35.41 -28.23 -16.33
N ASP A 656 35.28 -29.28 -17.13
CA ASP A 656 35.96 -29.40 -18.43
C ASP A 656 35.00 -29.10 -19.59
N LYS A 657 35.55 -28.71 -20.74
CA LYS A 657 34.79 -28.45 -21.98
C LYS A 657 33.96 -29.66 -22.43
N GLN A 658 34.42 -30.88 -22.14
CA GLN A 658 33.77 -32.14 -22.54
C GLN A 658 32.74 -32.65 -21.54
N ASP A 659 32.67 -32.04 -20.34
CA ASP A 659 31.66 -32.41 -19.35
C ASP A 659 30.25 -32.24 -19.92
N LYS A 660 29.33 -33.09 -19.45
CA LYS A 660 27.94 -33.10 -19.89
C LYS A 660 26.98 -32.95 -18.73
N GLY A 661 25.77 -32.51 -19.07
CA GLY A 661 24.67 -32.46 -18.11
C GLY A 661 24.84 -31.39 -17.05
N LEU A 662 25.52 -30.28 -17.37
CA LEU A 662 25.52 -29.13 -16.45
C LEU A 662 24.14 -28.45 -16.49
N PRO A 663 23.57 -28.11 -15.31
CA PRO A 663 22.33 -27.36 -15.23
C PRO A 663 22.44 -25.97 -15.88
N LEU A 664 21.29 -25.41 -16.28
CA LEU A 664 21.22 -24.09 -16.94
C LEU A 664 21.73 -22.97 -16.02
N GLU A 665 21.61 -23.15 -14.71
CA GLU A 665 21.99 -22.19 -13.66
C GLU A 665 23.50 -21.99 -13.52
N PHE A 666 24.29 -22.90 -14.10
CA PHE A 666 25.74 -22.79 -14.16
C PHE A 666 26.19 -21.67 -15.10
N PHE A 667 25.46 -21.47 -16.20
CA PHE A 667 25.85 -20.57 -17.27
C PHE A 667 25.40 -19.13 -17.00
N GLU A 668 26.25 -18.18 -17.38
CA GLU A 668 25.92 -16.78 -17.52
C GLU A 668 25.58 -16.50 -18.99
N TRP A 669 24.31 -16.18 -19.25
CA TRP A 669 23.77 -15.99 -20.59
C TRP A 669 24.04 -14.57 -21.10
N GLU A 670 24.09 -14.35 -22.42
CA GLU A 670 24.20 -12.99 -22.95
C GLU A 670 22.96 -12.17 -22.56
N ARG A 671 21.79 -12.78 -22.72
CA ARG A 671 20.48 -12.23 -22.39
C ARG A 671 19.48 -13.36 -22.14
N ILE A 672 18.37 -13.05 -21.47
CA ILE A 672 17.26 -13.98 -21.25
C ILE A 672 15.99 -13.42 -21.89
N ILE A 673 15.24 -14.26 -22.59
CA ILE A 673 13.91 -13.92 -23.12
C ILE A 673 12.92 -14.91 -22.54
N VAL A 674 11.88 -14.41 -21.88
CA VAL A 674 10.82 -15.21 -21.27
C VAL A 674 9.55 -14.98 -22.07
N ASP A 675 9.13 -15.98 -22.83
CA ASP A 675 7.85 -15.94 -23.54
C ASP A 675 6.71 -16.29 -22.58
N GLU A 676 5.56 -15.66 -22.78
CA GLU A 676 4.41 -15.71 -21.86
C GLU A 676 4.79 -15.48 -20.39
N ILE A 677 5.61 -14.44 -20.15
CA ILE A 677 6.17 -14.11 -18.82
C ILE A 677 5.10 -14.04 -17.72
N HIS A 678 3.89 -13.62 -18.07
CA HIS A 678 2.77 -13.43 -17.18
C HIS A 678 2.38 -14.70 -16.41
N GLU A 679 2.63 -15.86 -16.97
CA GLU A 679 2.34 -17.15 -16.35
C GLU A 679 3.26 -17.47 -15.17
N SER A 680 4.45 -16.87 -15.14
CA SER A 680 5.39 -16.98 -14.03
C SER A 680 5.15 -15.93 -12.95
N LEU A 681 4.22 -14.99 -13.12
CA LEU A 681 3.96 -13.91 -12.16
C LEU A 681 2.82 -14.25 -11.20
N CYS A 682 2.55 -13.36 -10.23
CA CYS A 682 1.37 -13.43 -9.36
C CYS A 682 0.08 -13.57 -10.19
N THR A 683 -0.77 -14.50 -9.78
CA THR A 683 -2.04 -14.79 -10.46
C THR A 683 -3.23 -14.54 -9.55
N THR A 684 -4.32 -14.08 -10.17
CA THR A 684 -5.57 -13.79 -9.48
C THR A 684 -6.37 -15.06 -9.20
N LYS A 685 -7.31 -14.99 -8.25
CA LYS A 685 -8.25 -16.09 -7.99
C LYS A 685 -9.06 -16.47 -9.22
N ASP A 686 -9.40 -15.49 -10.05
CA ASP A 686 -10.22 -15.70 -11.23
C ASP A 686 -9.40 -16.36 -12.34
N GLU A 687 -8.14 -15.95 -12.55
CA GLU A 687 -7.20 -16.65 -13.45
C GLU A 687 -6.96 -18.11 -13.00
N LEU A 688 -6.88 -18.38 -11.69
CA LEU A 688 -6.73 -19.73 -11.16
C LEU A 688 -7.99 -20.59 -11.34
N LYS A 689 -9.19 -19.99 -11.27
CA LYS A 689 -10.45 -20.68 -11.55
C LYS A 689 -10.59 -20.99 -13.03
N LEU A 690 -10.35 -20.00 -13.89
CA LEU A 690 -10.33 -20.16 -15.35
C LEU A 690 -9.34 -21.27 -15.73
N ALA A 691 -8.12 -21.25 -15.17
CA ALA A 691 -7.13 -22.30 -15.41
C ALA A 691 -7.65 -23.70 -15.08
N LYS A 692 -8.35 -23.86 -13.95
CA LYS A 692 -8.93 -25.14 -13.55
C LYS A 692 -10.05 -25.58 -14.49
N GLU A 693 -10.94 -24.67 -14.87
CA GLU A 693 -12.06 -24.94 -15.77
C GLU A 693 -11.57 -25.35 -17.18
N PHE A 694 -10.60 -24.63 -17.73
CA PHE A 694 -10.01 -24.97 -19.03
C PHE A 694 -9.21 -26.29 -19.01
N SER A 695 -8.52 -26.59 -17.89
CA SER A 695 -7.77 -27.85 -17.75
C SER A 695 -8.65 -29.10 -17.68
N SER A 696 -9.94 -28.96 -17.35
CA SER A 696 -10.88 -30.07 -17.32
C SER A 696 -11.55 -30.36 -18.67
N GLU A 697 -11.58 -29.40 -19.59
CA GLU A 697 -12.35 -29.52 -20.83
C GLU A 697 -11.51 -29.81 -22.08
N ASN A 698 -10.23 -29.42 -22.11
CA ASN A 698 -9.38 -29.67 -23.26
C ASN A 698 -7.94 -29.97 -22.81
N ASP A 699 -7.32 -30.97 -23.43
CA ASP A 699 -5.85 -31.21 -23.42
C ASP A 699 -5.09 -30.09 -24.17
N SER A 700 -5.69 -28.89 -24.24
CA SER A 700 -5.17 -27.70 -24.89
C SER A 700 -4.27 -26.98 -23.90
N GLY A 701 -2.96 -27.04 -24.15
CA GLY A 701 -1.85 -26.09 -23.91
C GLY A 701 -1.90 -24.94 -22.87
N PHE A 702 -2.91 -24.84 -22.02
CA PHE A 702 -3.04 -23.83 -20.98
C PHE A 702 -2.26 -24.29 -19.75
N PHE A 703 -1.47 -23.39 -19.18
CA PHE A 703 -0.44 -23.73 -18.21
C PHE A 703 -0.95 -24.36 -16.93
N GLN A 704 -0.46 -25.57 -16.63
CA GLN A 704 -0.70 -26.23 -15.37
C GLN A 704 -0.05 -25.43 -14.22
N GLU A 705 -0.70 -25.35 -13.07
CA GLU A 705 -0.21 -24.66 -11.86
C GLU A 705 1.22 -25.02 -11.49
N LYS A 706 1.61 -26.27 -11.80
CA LYS A 706 2.95 -26.81 -11.61
C LYS A 706 4.03 -26.04 -12.39
N ASN A 707 3.72 -25.67 -13.63
CA ASN A 707 4.62 -24.94 -14.53
C ASN A 707 4.86 -23.51 -14.02
N ARG A 708 3.83 -22.88 -13.45
CA ARG A 708 3.93 -21.54 -12.86
C ARG A 708 4.88 -21.53 -11.67
N ARG A 709 4.76 -22.51 -10.76
CA ARG A 709 5.66 -22.64 -9.59
C ARG A 709 7.11 -22.84 -10.00
N ALA A 710 7.35 -23.68 -11.01
CA ALA A 710 8.69 -23.94 -11.52
C ALA A 710 9.29 -22.69 -12.17
N GLY A 711 8.52 -22.00 -13.02
CA GLY A 711 8.95 -20.75 -13.66
C GLY A 711 9.36 -19.69 -12.64
N ARG A 712 8.59 -19.56 -11.56
CA ARG A 712 8.87 -18.62 -10.47
C ARG A 712 10.20 -18.85 -9.79
N GLU A 713 10.48 -20.10 -9.42
CA GLU A 713 11.73 -20.47 -8.79
C GLU A 713 12.89 -20.35 -9.78
N LEU A 714 12.73 -20.84 -11.01
CA LEU A 714 13.75 -20.78 -12.07
C LEU A 714 14.18 -19.35 -12.40
N LEU A 715 13.21 -18.46 -12.62
CA LEU A 715 13.49 -17.04 -12.91
C LEU A 715 14.03 -16.29 -11.70
N GLY A 716 13.94 -16.86 -10.49
CA GLY A 716 14.42 -16.23 -9.27
C GLY A 716 13.71 -14.92 -8.96
N ILE A 717 12.41 -14.80 -9.26
CA ILE A 717 11.60 -13.57 -9.11
C ILE A 717 11.67 -12.99 -7.68
N THR A 718 11.94 -13.86 -6.71
CA THR A 718 12.02 -13.53 -5.28
C THR A 718 13.42 -13.19 -4.79
N GLN A 719 14.45 -13.38 -5.62
CA GLN A 719 15.83 -13.10 -5.28
C GLN A 719 16.20 -11.67 -5.72
N LYS A 720 16.36 -10.79 -4.73
CA LYS A 720 16.68 -9.37 -4.90
C LYS A 720 18.14 -9.11 -5.26
N ASP A 721 19.05 -10.04 -5.02
CA ASP A 721 20.41 -9.95 -5.57
C ASP A 721 20.46 -10.69 -6.92
N VAL A 722 20.52 -9.95 -8.03
CA VAL A 722 20.58 -10.53 -9.39
C VAL A 722 21.69 -11.59 -9.49
N ARG A 723 22.83 -11.39 -8.82
CA ARG A 723 23.99 -12.29 -8.85
C ARG A 723 23.71 -13.64 -8.19
N ARG A 724 22.69 -13.70 -7.33
CA ARG A 724 22.25 -14.92 -6.64
C ARG A 724 21.04 -15.58 -7.30
N ARG A 725 20.50 -15.02 -8.39
CA ARG A 725 19.39 -15.65 -9.12
C ARG A 725 19.83 -16.95 -9.78
N PRO A 726 18.91 -17.92 -9.99
CA PRO A 726 19.26 -19.16 -10.69
C PRO A 726 19.67 -18.93 -12.14
N LEU A 727 19.00 -18.03 -12.85
CA LEU A 727 19.41 -17.62 -14.20
C LEU A 727 20.13 -16.27 -14.17
N LEU A 728 21.36 -16.23 -14.71
CA LEU A 728 22.18 -15.02 -14.85
C LEU A 728 22.19 -14.52 -16.28
N TYR A 729 22.29 -13.21 -16.45
CA TYR A 729 22.38 -12.57 -17.75
C TYR A 729 23.35 -11.37 -17.70
N ARG A 730 24.04 -11.10 -18.81
CA ARG A 730 24.99 -9.97 -18.91
C ARG A 730 24.34 -8.67 -19.38
N ARG A 731 23.42 -8.76 -20.35
CA ARG A 731 22.81 -7.58 -20.99
C ARG A 731 21.47 -7.23 -20.36
N ALA A 732 20.49 -8.09 -20.55
CA ALA A 732 19.13 -7.84 -20.12
C ALA A 732 18.30 -9.13 -20.02
N ILE A 733 17.16 -9.01 -19.35
CA ILE A 733 16.07 -9.96 -19.39
C ILE A 733 14.82 -9.30 -19.98
N PHE A 734 14.17 -9.95 -20.94
CA PHE A 734 12.95 -9.44 -21.57
C PHE A 734 11.79 -10.42 -21.43
N GLY A 735 10.64 -9.91 -21.00
CA GLY A 735 9.39 -10.66 -20.97
C GLY A 735 8.53 -10.37 -22.20
N LEU A 736 7.94 -11.40 -22.80
CA LEU A 736 6.96 -11.25 -23.88
C LEU A 736 5.57 -11.60 -23.35
N THR A 737 4.58 -10.80 -23.71
CA THR A 737 3.19 -11.05 -23.30
C THR A 737 2.21 -10.37 -24.23
N GLY A 738 0.99 -10.90 -24.31
CA GLY A 738 -0.15 -10.24 -24.95
C GLY A 738 -0.85 -9.21 -24.06
N THR A 739 -0.57 -9.20 -22.76
CA THR A 739 -1.26 -8.40 -21.74
C THR A 739 -0.32 -7.38 -21.10
N PRO A 740 -0.80 -6.18 -20.71
CA PRO A 740 0.05 -5.14 -20.11
C PRO A 740 0.65 -5.49 -18.74
N LEU A 741 0.05 -6.44 -18.00
CA LEU A 741 0.48 -6.87 -16.67
C LEU A 741 0.49 -5.77 -15.59
N LEU A 742 -0.36 -4.75 -15.77
CA LEU A 742 -0.53 -3.60 -14.88
C LEU A 742 -1.82 -3.66 -14.06
N ASP A 743 -2.46 -4.83 -14.01
CA ASP A 743 -3.72 -5.06 -13.31
C ASP A 743 -3.55 -5.12 -11.78
N SER A 744 -2.33 -5.35 -11.28
CA SER A 744 -2.06 -5.35 -9.84
C SER A 744 -0.66 -4.87 -9.44
N SER A 745 -0.58 -4.22 -8.28
CA SER A 745 0.70 -3.77 -7.70
C SER A 745 1.65 -4.94 -7.46
N SER A 746 1.13 -6.12 -7.10
CA SER A 746 1.93 -7.32 -6.87
C SER A 746 2.63 -7.82 -8.13
N ARG A 747 1.94 -7.78 -9.27
CA ARG A 747 2.46 -8.17 -10.59
C ARG A 747 3.47 -7.16 -11.10
N VAL A 748 3.19 -5.87 -10.95
CA VAL A 748 4.13 -4.79 -11.28
C VAL A 748 5.42 -4.93 -10.48
N ILE A 749 5.34 -5.22 -9.17
CA ILE A 749 6.52 -5.44 -8.32
C ILE A 749 7.33 -6.67 -8.78
N GLU A 750 6.71 -7.76 -9.22
CA GLU A 750 7.45 -8.93 -9.72
C GLU A 750 8.16 -8.68 -11.04
N LEU A 751 7.50 -7.97 -11.94
CA LEU A 751 8.12 -7.53 -13.18
C LEU A 751 9.31 -6.64 -12.90
N ALA A 752 9.13 -5.62 -12.07
CA ALA A 752 10.18 -4.68 -11.72
C ALA A 752 11.36 -5.39 -11.01
N ASN A 753 11.06 -6.36 -10.13
CA ASN A 753 12.07 -7.24 -9.56
C ASN A 753 12.81 -7.99 -10.67
N LEU A 754 12.12 -8.69 -11.57
CA LEU A 754 12.76 -9.45 -12.64
C LEU A 754 13.71 -8.57 -13.48
N MET A 755 13.32 -7.34 -13.79
CA MET A 755 14.09 -6.40 -14.61
C MET A 755 15.17 -5.62 -13.83
N GLY A 756 16.06 -6.34 -13.14
CA GLY A 756 17.21 -5.74 -12.43
C GLY A 756 16.90 -5.20 -11.02
N ASN A 757 15.82 -5.65 -10.40
CA ASN A 757 15.34 -5.14 -9.11
C ASN A 757 15.00 -3.66 -9.13
N THR A 758 14.58 -3.16 -10.29
CA THR A 758 14.08 -1.80 -10.44
C THR A 758 12.92 -1.61 -9.46
N TYR A 759 13.08 -0.69 -8.50
CA TYR A 759 12.15 -0.55 -7.38
C TYR A 759 11.01 0.40 -7.74
N VAL A 760 9.77 -0.11 -7.71
CA VAL A 760 8.56 0.71 -7.85
C VAL A 760 7.84 0.68 -6.49
N ILE A 761 8.15 1.66 -5.64
CA ILE A 761 7.47 2.14 -4.42
C ILE A 761 6.85 1.09 -3.45
N GLY A 762 7.21 1.20 -2.16
CA GLY A 762 6.30 1.05 -1.01
C GLY A 762 6.02 -0.34 -0.42
N LEU A 763 6.14 -1.46 -1.16
CA LEU A 763 5.65 -2.74 -0.62
C LEU A 763 6.49 -3.99 -0.95
N SER A 764 7.63 -3.87 -1.63
CA SER A 764 8.39 -5.06 -2.06
C SER A 764 9.02 -5.85 -0.90
N SER A 765 9.22 -5.22 0.26
CA SER A 765 9.72 -5.84 1.50
C SER A 765 8.63 -6.54 2.31
N HIS A 766 7.36 -6.23 2.06
CA HIS A 766 6.27 -6.44 3.01
C HIS A 766 5.59 -7.82 2.86
N TRP A 767 5.34 -8.31 1.65
CA TRP A 767 4.44 -9.47 1.47
C TRP A 767 5.12 -10.85 1.31
N ARG A 768 6.30 -10.92 0.68
CA ARG A 768 6.93 -12.21 0.34
C ARG A 768 7.97 -12.68 1.35
N LYS A 769 8.48 -11.71 2.10
CA LYS A 769 9.18 -11.93 3.36
C LYS A 769 8.23 -12.69 4.32
N LEU A 770 7.00 -12.21 4.48
CA LEU A 770 5.92 -12.89 5.21
C LEU A 770 5.53 -14.28 4.66
N GLU A 771 5.70 -14.55 3.36
CA GLU A 771 5.38 -15.85 2.74
C GLU A 771 6.35 -16.96 3.14
N ARG A 772 7.62 -16.60 3.36
CA ARG A 772 8.72 -17.56 3.52
C ARG A 772 9.33 -17.52 4.91
N GLU A 773 9.20 -16.39 5.61
CA GLU A 773 9.67 -16.23 6.98
C GLU A 773 8.85 -17.06 7.96
N SER A 774 9.50 -17.45 9.05
CA SER A 774 8.84 -18.22 10.08
C SER A 774 7.91 -17.27 10.81
N CYS A 775 6.73 -17.75 11.22
CA CYS A 775 5.87 -17.00 12.12
C CYS A 775 6.52 -16.71 13.50
N ARG A 776 7.81 -17.02 13.71
CA ARG A 776 8.56 -16.70 14.93
C ARG A 776 8.68 -15.20 15.16
N ASP A 777 8.61 -14.40 14.09
CA ASP A 777 8.59 -12.94 14.17
C ASP A 777 7.17 -12.36 14.00
N ILE A 778 6.10 -13.19 13.92
CA ILE A 778 4.73 -12.65 13.77
C ILE A 778 4.24 -11.92 15.01
N PHE A 779 4.74 -12.28 16.20
CA PHE A 779 4.51 -11.46 17.38
C PHE A 779 5.13 -10.05 17.26
N LEU A 780 6.12 -9.89 16.35
CA LEU A 780 6.83 -8.65 16.04
C LEU A 780 6.28 -7.92 14.82
N HIS A 781 5.58 -8.60 13.93
CA HIS A 781 4.99 -7.96 12.74
C HIS A 781 3.97 -6.89 13.12
N ASN A 782 3.20 -7.12 14.20
CA ASN A 782 2.30 -6.12 14.79
C ASN A 782 3.02 -4.88 15.34
N TYR A 783 4.32 -4.97 15.57
CA TYR A 783 5.17 -3.91 16.13
C TYR A 783 5.95 -3.15 15.05
N LEU A 784 6.27 -3.83 13.95
CA LEU A 784 7.11 -3.34 12.84
C LEU A 784 6.34 -2.62 11.74
N GLU A 785 5.04 -2.83 11.64
CA GLU A 785 4.19 -2.08 10.73
C GLU A 785 3.55 -0.92 11.47
N PRO A 786 3.94 0.33 11.19
CA PRO A 786 2.99 1.42 11.30
C PRO A 786 1.79 1.01 10.45
N LYS A 787 0.59 1.17 11.00
CA LYS A 787 -0.57 1.30 10.12
C LYS A 787 -0.18 2.33 9.08
N GLN A 788 -0.22 1.93 7.81
CA GLN A 788 -0.23 2.80 6.64
C GLN A 788 1.15 3.28 6.14
N SER A 789 1.65 2.64 5.07
CA SER A 789 2.39 3.36 4.02
C SER A 789 1.32 3.90 3.06
N ARG A 790 1.21 5.22 2.91
CA ARG A 790 0.37 5.84 1.87
C ARG A 790 0.93 5.59 0.48
#